data_AF-A0A3N0ZUI3-F1
#
_entry.id   AF-A0A3N0ZUI3-F1
#
_cell.length_a   1.000
_cell.length_b   1.000
_cell.length_c   1.000
_cell.angle_alpha   90.00
_cell.angle_beta   90.00
_cell.angle_gamma   90.00
#
_symmetry.space_group_name_H-M   'P 1'
#
loop_
_entity.id
_entity.type
_entity.pdbx_description
1 polymer ?
#
loop_
_entity_poly.entity_id
_entity_poly.type
_entity_poly.pdbx_seq_one_letter_code
_entity_poly.pdbx_strand_id
1 'polypeptide(L)'
;MDNEKVIESVLENTDAAFGLHKVVLDKKGNPIDYIFEKVNKNFEKYTGLNHLDIIGKKVTEVLPEIEKSNFDWIKKYGEVALTGKSIKFEAFSESLNRYYTVLAFSPEKYYFITLFHEISERKSRELLNELQQENFEYLTLNKVITDISKMQTKDEVFHYLIEFISGLMPESVILSLEKIDEDNLRLKEVKGLEKNIVKKVIDLAGVDFFSKPFKIIPEFREIFSQTRLYEHKEGLEKFAKSEIPASIAKAIQKLLGIKSIYTIGLVSDNKYIGNFHFFLRGKDTINQQLIENLFYQSALVIEKIAENLKNKELLNNFLTFYNALQDFVFVVDMQGNIKYANEYAKEHLGYAFEEFTKMRITSLCNEQNESDFREIVNSKNENSEADKRIYECTYFSKDGKSIPIEMIIYRGIWGEEEIFYFIGKDLTKVQLSENKFKLIFNNNPSPMSISELSRGIFIDVNEAFLKAIKCKREDIIGKSSLEVNLYESPEERRNILEKVIKDKNISNYKFNFRTFDSEIRSCLLSAEVIEINNVNYLVSTFVDITERIQLENRIKEINKKLFEENNLFQNGPVVLFKLRREKHYPIAFVSDNINELTGYSTNEIKEHNISLIDLVHYLDREKVIKEIEESLEDPTKVYINHSEFRLNTKDERLTWVNLFTMIIRDDNGGVKELLGYTYDITATKKSEENLQTTLK
;
A
#
# COMPACT_ATOMS: atom_id res chain seq x y z
N MET A 1 17.34 27.95 -110.06
CA MET A 1 16.45 27.01 -109.33
C MET A 1 15.34 27.85 -108.74
N ASP A 2 14.08 27.55 -109.03
CA ASP A 2 12.94 28.21 -108.39
C ASP A 2 13.05 28.06 -106.87
N ASN A 3 13.15 29.18 -106.15
CA ASN A 3 13.13 29.21 -104.69
C ASN A 3 11.90 28.48 -104.13
N GLU A 4 10.78 28.49 -104.87
CA GLU A 4 9.53 27.82 -104.53
C GLU A 4 9.69 26.29 -104.49
N LYS A 5 10.36 25.68 -105.47
CA LYS A 5 10.62 24.22 -105.49
C LYS A 5 11.56 23.77 -104.38
N VAL A 6 12.50 24.63 -103.96
CA VAL A 6 13.41 24.33 -102.84
C VAL A 6 12.65 24.37 -101.52
N ILE A 7 11.81 25.39 -101.29
CA ILE A 7 11.01 25.51 -100.07
C ILE A 7 10.00 24.35 -99.98
N GLU A 8 9.33 24.00 -101.08
CA GLU A 8 8.44 22.84 -101.12
C GLU A 8 9.17 21.54 -100.81
N SER A 9 10.36 21.34 -101.39
CA SER A 9 11.17 20.15 -101.09
C SER A 9 11.58 20.09 -99.61
N VAL A 10 11.93 21.22 -98.99
CA VAL A 10 12.27 21.27 -97.55
C VAL A 10 11.05 21.00 -96.68
N LEU A 11 9.88 21.53 -97.02
CA LEU A 11 8.64 21.31 -96.27
C LEU A 11 8.09 19.88 -96.43
N GLU A 12 8.30 19.24 -97.57
CA GLU A 12 7.91 17.84 -97.79
C GLU A 12 8.86 16.85 -97.10
N ASN A 13 10.12 17.23 -96.90
CA ASN A 13 11.14 16.35 -96.31
C ASN A 13 11.51 16.71 -94.85
N THR A 14 10.81 17.66 -94.22
CA THR A 14 10.98 17.95 -92.79
C THR A 14 10.21 16.93 -91.94
N ASP A 15 10.79 16.49 -90.82
CA ASP A 15 10.14 15.55 -89.90
C ASP A 15 8.95 16.13 -89.11
N ALA A 16 8.75 17.45 -89.19
CA ALA A 16 7.63 18.16 -88.58
C ALA A 16 6.38 18.13 -89.47
N ALA A 17 5.20 18.08 -88.85
CA ALA A 17 3.98 18.46 -89.54
C ALA A 17 3.98 19.97 -89.80
N PHE A 18 3.69 20.35 -91.03
CA PHE A 18 3.57 21.74 -91.46
C PHE A 18 2.14 22.03 -91.89
N GLY A 19 1.58 23.14 -91.41
CA GLY A 19 0.33 23.68 -91.93
C GLY A 19 0.38 25.21 -92.04
N LEU A 20 0.09 25.73 -93.22
CA LEU A 20 -0.21 27.14 -93.47
C LEU A 20 -1.72 27.33 -93.41
N HIS A 21 -2.15 28.34 -92.67
CA HIS A 21 -3.56 28.61 -92.41
C HIS A 21 -3.87 30.10 -92.53
N LYS A 22 -5.13 30.41 -92.80
CA LYS A 22 -5.67 31.78 -92.81
C LYS A 22 -6.73 31.94 -91.73
N VAL A 23 -6.55 32.90 -90.84
CA VAL A 23 -7.53 33.17 -89.76
C VAL A 23 -8.82 33.79 -90.32
N VAL A 24 -9.96 33.38 -89.77
CA VAL A 24 -11.28 33.97 -90.01
C VAL A 24 -11.68 34.78 -88.79
N LEU A 25 -12.11 36.02 -89.02
CA LEU A 25 -12.45 36.98 -87.97
C LEU A 25 -13.96 37.26 -87.94
N ASP A 26 -14.50 37.56 -86.76
CA ASP A 26 -15.83 38.14 -86.61
C ASP A 26 -15.85 39.63 -87.04
N LYS A 27 -17.03 40.24 -87.03
CA LYS A 27 -17.21 41.68 -87.34
C LYS A 27 -16.48 42.63 -86.38
N LYS A 28 -16.05 42.15 -85.21
CA LYS A 28 -15.31 42.91 -84.19
C LYS A 28 -13.79 42.69 -84.30
N GLY A 29 -13.33 41.85 -85.23
CA GLY A 29 -11.92 41.54 -85.45
C GLY A 29 -11.36 40.41 -84.58
N ASN A 30 -12.21 39.64 -83.89
CA ASN A 30 -11.77 38.49 -83.08
C ASN A 30 -11.63 37.23 -83.94
N PRO A 31 -10.59 36.41 -83.74
CA PRO A 31 -10.49 35.09 -84.34
C PRO A 31 -11.66 34.19 -83.94
N ILE A 32 -12.38 33.67 -84.94
CA ILE A 32 -13.49 32.72 -84.74
C ILE A 32 -13.28 31.41 -85.50
N ASP A 33 -12.36 31.36 -86.45
CA ASP A 33 -12.03 30.14 -87.19
C ASP A 33 -10.69 30.28 -87.91
N TYR A 34 -10.25 29.26 -88.65
CA TYR A 34 -9.19 29.37 -89.64
C TYR A 34 -9.36 28.33 -90.76
N ILE A 35 -8.82 28.64 -91.93
CA ILE A 35 -8.89 27.80 -93.14
C ILE A 35 -7.53 27.18 -93.40
N PHE A 36 -7.50 25.89 -93.77
CA PHE A 36 -6.28 25.20 -94.20
C PHE A 36 -5.90 25.64 -95.62
N GLU A 37 -4.72 26.24 -95.79
CA GLU A 37 -4.24 26.73 -97.09
C GLU A 37 -3.24 25.74 -97.72
N LYS A 38 -2.34 25.20 -96.91
CA LYS A 38 -1.36 24.20 -97.35
C LYS A 38 -0.93 23.34 -96.18
N VAL A 39 -0.74 22.05 -96.40
CA VAL A 39 -0.16 21.13 -95.42
C VAL A 39 0.86 20.21 -96.10
N ASN A 40 1.77 19.63 -95.34
CA ASN A 40 2.68 18.58 -95.83
C ASN A 40 2.18 17.18 -95.46
N LYS A 41 2.82 16.14 -95.99
CA LYS A 41 2.47 14.73 -95.66
C LYS A 41 2.56 14.39 -94.18
N ASN A 42 3.50 15.00 -93.45
CA ASN A 42 3.62 14.76 -92.01
C ASN A 42 2.46 15.36 -91.21
N PHE A 43 1.81 16.40 -91.71
CA PHE A 43 0.54 16.90 -91.16
C PHE A 43 -0.53 15.81 -91.19
N GLU A 44 -0.71 15.14 -92.34
CA GLU A 44 -1.67 14.05 -92.47
C GLU A 44 -1.31 12.88 -91.56
N LYS A 45 -0.04 12.51 -91.50
CA LYS A 45 0.46 11.44 -90.62
C LYS A 45 0.16 11.70 -89.14
N TYR A 46 0.37 12.92 -88.66
CA TYR A 46 0.23 13.26 -87.24
C TYR A 46 -1.18 13.69 -86.84
N THR A 47 -2.03 14.11 -87.78
CA THR A 47 -3.43 14.49 -87.51
C THR A 47 -4.45 13.44 -87.94
N GLY A 48 -4.09 12.56 -88.88
CA GLY A 48 -5.03 11.64 -89.54
C GLY A 48 -5.94 12.32 -90.56
N LEU A 49 -5.81 13.63 -90.77
CA LEU A 49 -6.63 14.40 -91.69
C LEU A 49 -6.01 14.35 -93.09
N ASN A 50 -6.74 13.85 -94.07
CA ASN A 50 -6.27 13.80 -95.45
C ASN A 50 -6.19 15.21 -96.03
N HIS A 51 -5.03 15.59 -96.58
CA HIS A 51 -4.80 16.94 -97.10
C HIS A 51 -5.81 17.33 -98.18
N LEU A 52 -6.19 16.40 -99.07
CA LEU A 52 -7.15 16.65 -100.15
C LEU A 52 -8.54 17.02 -99.63
N ASP A 53 -8.89 16.56 -98.43
CA ASP A 53 -10.21 16.74 -97.83
C ASP A 53 -10.29 17.99 -96.95
N ILE A 54 -9.17 18.60 -96.58
CA ILE A 54 -9.14 19.72 -95.62
C ILE A 54 -8.73 21.05 -96.23
N ILE A 55 -7.95 21.07 -97.31
CA ILE A 55 -7.53 22.34 -97.95
C ILE A 55 -8.77 23.12 -98.40
N GLY A 56 -8.80 24.41 -98.03
CA GLY A 56 -9.92 25.32 -98.30
C GLY A 56 -11.08 25.23 -97.32
N LYS A 57 -11.10 24.25 -96.40
CA LYS A 57 -12.14 24.12 -95.37
C LYS A 57 -11.74 24.81 -94.07
N LYS A 58 -12.76 25.20 -93.30
CA LYS A 58 -12.59 25.75 -91.95
C LYS A 58 -12.20 24.67 -90.95
N VAL A 59 -11.46 25.02 -89.91
CA VAL A 59 -11.11 24.05 -88.87
C VAL A 59 -12.34 23.56 -88.13
N THR A 60 -13.37 24.40 -87.93
CA THR A 60 -14.62 23.95 -87.29
C THR A 60 -15.42 22.97 -88.15
N GLU A 61 -15.22 22.96 -89.47
CA GLU A 61 -15.83 21.97 -90.36
C GLU A 61 -15.07 20.64 -90.32
N VAL A 62 -13.75 20.71 -90.19
CA VAL A 62 -12.85 19.54 -90.18
C VAL A 62 -12.77 18.90 -88.80
N LEU A 63 -12.78 19.71 -87.75
CA LEU A 63 -12.73 19.35 -86.33
C LEU A 63 -13.84 20.10 -85.56
N PRO A 64 -15.10 19.64 -85.62
CA PRO A 64 -16.26 20.35 -85.05
C PRO A 64 -16.22 20.56 -83.54
N GLU A 65 -15.41 19.80 -82.81
CA GLU A 65 -15.29 19.91 -81.36
C GLU A 65 -14.11 20.78 -80.91
N ILE A 66 -13.37 21.40 -81.83
CA ILE A 66 -12.18 22.19 -81.50
C ILE A 66 -12.50 23.38 -80.59
N GLU A 67 -13.71 23.95 -80.71
CA GLU A 67 -14.18 25.06 -79.86
C GLU A 67 -14.47 24.63 -78.42
N LYS A 68 -14.66 23.31 -78.19
CA LYS A 68 -14.92 22.72 -76.87
C LYS A 68 -13.64 22.20 -76.19
N SER A 69 -12.49 22.31 -76.86
CA SER A 69 -11.20 21.94 -76.29
C SER A 69 -10.89 22.79 -75.06
N ASN A 70 -10.26 22.20 -74.05
CA ASN A 70 -9.77 22.96 -72.89
C ASN A 70 -8.68 23.97 -73.30
N PHE A 71 -8.00 23.72 -74.42
CA PHE A 71 -7.03 24.63 -75.00
C PHE A 71 -7.63 25.36 -76.20
N ASP A 72 -7.73 26.70 -76.12
CA ASP A 72 -8.36 27.51 -77.17
C ASP A 72 -7.43 27.70 -78.39
N TRP A 73 -7.43 26.70 -79.28
CA TRP A 73 -6.58 26.64 -80.48
C TRP A 73 -6.83 27.81 -81.44
N ILE A 74 -8.09 28.13 -81.71
CA ILE A 74 -8.49 29.16 -82.67
C ILE A 74 -8.01 30.53 -82.19
N LYS A 75 -8.25 30.86 -80.92
CA LYS A 75 -7.79 32.12 -80.36
C LYS A 75 -6.28 32.22 -80.36
N LYS A 76 -5.56 31.16 -79.93
CA LYS A 76 -4.10 31.17 -79.84
C LYS A 76 -3.44 31.36 -81.20
N TYR A 77 -3.90 30.65 -82.22
CA TYR A 77 -3.37 30.85 -83.56
C TYR A 77 -3.83 32.17 -84.20
N GLY A 78 -5.05 32.60 -83.92
CA GLY A 78 -5.54 33.90 -84.36
C GLY A 78 -4.75 35.06 -83.78
N GLU A 79 -4.36 35.01 -82.50
CA GLU A 79 -3.45 35.98 -81.87
C GLU A 79 -2.10 36.02 -82.60
N VAL A 80 -1.55 34.87 -82.98
CA VAL A 80 -0.30 34.80 -83.77
C VAL A 80 -0.48 35.47 -85.13
N ALA A 81 -1.55 35.14 -85.86
CA ALA A 81 -1.86 35.67 -87.19
C ALA A 81 -2.12 37.20 -87.19
N LEU A 82 -2.62 37.73 -86.09
CA LEU A 82 -2.95 39.16 -85.94
C LEU A 82 -1.78 39.99 -85.40
N THR A 83 -0.98 39.43 -84.49
CA THR A 83 0.08 40.17 -83.79
C THR A 83 1.47 39.94 -84.37
N GLY A 84 1.68 38.85 -85.12
CA GLY A 84 2.99 38.43 -85.62
C GLY A 84 3.90 37.78 -84.57
N LYS A 85 3.49 37.71 -83.29
CA LYS A 85 4.31 37.11 -82.22
C LYS A 85 4.24 35.60 -82.29
N SER A 86 5.39 34.94 -82.43
CA SER A 86 5.48 33.47 -82.42
C SER A 86 5.24 32.88 -81.03
N ILE A 87 4.61 31.72 -80.96
CA ILE A 87 4.38 30.98 -79.71
C ILE A 87 4.87 29.53 -79.83
N LYS A 88 5.35 28.96 -78.73
CA LYS A 88 5.67 27.54 -78.60
C LYS A 88 5.00 26.96 -77.37
N PHE A 89 4.31 25.83 -77.51
CA PHE A 89 3.59 25.18 -76.41
C PHE A 89 3.43 23.67 -76.63
N GLU A 90 3.06 22.96 -75.58
CA GLU A 90 2.59 21.58 -75.65
C GLU A 90 1.13 21.54 -75.22
N ALA A 91 0.26 20.89 -75.99
CA ALA A 91 -1.17 20.80 -75.68
C ALA A 91 -1.77 19.49 -76.18
N PHE A 92 -2.80 19.03 -75.47
CA PHE A 92 -3.64 17.92 -75.89
C PHE A 92 -4.72 18.44 -76.85
N SER A 93 -4.93 17.74 -77.96
CA SER A 93 -6.09 17.95 -78.82
C SER A 93 -7.12 16.88 -78.51
N GLU A 94 -8.27 17.28 -77.97
CA GLU A 94 -9.40 16.40 -77.68
C GLU A 94 -9.99 15.83 -78.97
N SER A 95 -10.10 16.65 -80.03
CA SER A 95 -10.64 16.22 -81.32
C SER A 95 -9.79 15.17 -82.03
N LEU A 96 -8.47 15.21 -81.83
CA LEU A 96 -7.52 14.27 -82.45
C LEU A 96 -7.03 13.18 -81.47
N ASN A 97 -7.39 13.30 -80.20
CA ASN A 97 -6.98 12.43 -79.09
C ASN A 97 -5.44 12.22 -79.00
N ARG A 98 -4.67 13.31 -79.16
CA ARG A 98 -3.19 13.30 -79.21
C ARG A 98 -2.58 14.52 -78.54
N TYR A 99 -1.37 14.39 -78.02
CA TYR A 99 -0.57 15.52 -77.55
C TYR A 99 0.37 16.01 -78.63
N TYR A 100 0.49 17.33 -78.77
CA TYR A 100 1.39 17.97 -79.71
C TYR A 100 2.33 18.95 -79.02
N THR A 101 3.57 19.02 -79.51
CA THR A 101 4.42 20.21 -79.34
C THR A 101 4.28 21.06 -80.60
N VAL A 102 3.86 22.31 -80.43
CA VAL A 102 3.55 23.22 -81.55
C VAL A 102 4.41 24.46 -81.46
N LEU A 103 4.98 24.86 -82.59
CA LEU A 103 5.51 26.19 -82.87
C LEU A 103 4.60 26.86 -83.90
N ALA A 104 4.03 28.00 -83.54
CA ALA A 104 3.21 28.80 -84.45
C ALA A 104 3.81 30.19 -84.66
N PHE A 105 3.86 30.67 -85.90
CA PHE A 105 4.34 32.00 -86.27
C PHE A 105 3.61 32.52 -87.51
N SER A 106 3.63 33.83 -87.75
CA SER A 106 2.91 34.45 -88.86
C SER A 106 3.88 34.87 -89.98
N PRO A 107 3.73 34.36 -91.21
CA PRO A 107 4.52 34.83 -92.36
C PRO A 107 4.03 36.20 -92.87
N GLU A 108 2.72 36.45 -92.79
CA GLU A 108 2.08 37.71 -93.13
C GLU A 108 0.75 37.86 -92.37
N LYS A 109 0.23 39.08 -92.28
CA LYS A 109 -0.97 39.38 -91.50
C LYS A 109 -2.16 38.53 -91.97
N TYR A 110 -2.90 37.98 -90.99
CA TYR A 110 -4.00 37.02 -91.16
C TYR A 110 -3.61 35.59 -91.52
N TYR A 111 -2.33 35.32 -91.77
CA TYR A 111 -1.84 33.98 -92.00
C TYR A 111 -0.96 33.52 -90.82
N PHE A 112 -0.99 32.22 -90.55
CA PHE A 112 -0.07 31.60 -89.61
C PHE A 112 0.37 30.23 -90.10
N ILE A 113 1.60 29.88 -89.76
CA ILE A 113 2.20 28.57 -89.97
C ILE A 113 2.24 27.86 -88.62
N THR A 114 1.87 26.59 -88.62
CA THR A 114 2.13 25.66 -87.51
C THR A 114 3.18 24.64 -87.94
N LEU A 115 4.17 24.46 -87.08
CA LEU A 115 5.12 23.35 -87.12
C LEU A 115 4.92 22.53 -85.85
N PHE A 116 4.57 21.25 -85.98
CA PHE A 116 4.29 20.43 -84.81
C PHE A 116 4.74 18.99 -84.93
N HIS A 117 4.93 18.36 -83.77
CA HIS A 117 5.20 16.93 -83.64
C HIS A 117 4.23 16.33 -82.63
N GLU A 118 3.83 15.09 -82.89
CA GLU A 118 3.10 14.29 -81.90
C GLU A 118 4.06 13.85 -80.77
N ILE A 119 3.64 14.05 -79.52
CA ILE A 119 4.38 13.67 -78.32
C ILE A 119 3.54 12.78 -77.38
N SER A 120 2.43 12.21 -77.87
CA SER A 120 1.49 11.38 -77.09
C SER A 120 2.20 10.24 -76.35
N GLU A 121 3.07 9.48 -77.02
CA GLU A 121 3.78 8.36 -76.41
C GLU A 121 4.72 8.82 -75.28
N ARG A 122 5.42 9.94 -75.48
CA ARG A 122 6.27 10.53 -74.44
C ARG A 122 5.43 10.93 -73.23
N LYS A 123 4.30 11.62 -73.44
CA LYS A 123 3.40 12.06 -72.37
C LYS A 123 2.79 10.89 -71.60
N SER A 124 2.39 9.82 -72.28
CA SER A 124 1.89 8.61 -71.63
C SER A 124 2.95 7.92 -70.77
N ARG A 125 4.22 7.89 -71.21
CA ARG A 125 5.34 7.34 -70.41
C ARG A 125 5.65 8.22 -69.21
N GLU A 126 5.65 9.55 -69.36
CA GLU A 126 5.81 10.51 -68.26
C GLU A 126 4.74 10.27 -67.18
N LEU A 127 3.46 10.23 -67.58
CA LEU A 127 2.35 10.00 -66.65
C LEU A 127 2.40 8.62 -66.00
N LEU A 128 2.75 7.57 -66.75
CA LEU A 128 2.87 6.22 -66.20
C LEU A 128 3.96 6.15 -65.13
N ASN A 129 5.10 6.81 -65.36
CA ASN A 129 6.19 6.86 -64.38
C ASN A 129 5.78 7.64 -63.13
N GLU A 130 5.08 8.78 -63.27
CA GLU A 130 4.53 9.55 -62.15
C GLU A 130 3.55 8.70 -61.32
N LEU A 131 2.58 8.03 -61.98
CA LEU A 131 1.62 7.15 -61.33
C LEU A 131 2.29 5.95 -60.64
N GLN A 132 3.31 5.36 -61.25
CA GLN A 132 4.08 4.27 -60.64
C GLN A 132 4.84 4.73 -59.40
N GLN A 133 5.41 5.93 -59.42
CA GLN A 133 6.10 6.50 -58.28
C GLN A 133 5.14 6.82 -57.13
N GLU A 134 4.02 7.50 -57.40
CA GLU A 134 3.00 7.77 -56.38
C GLU A 134 2.43 6.49 -55.77
N ASN A 135 2.17 5.48 -56.61
CA ASN A 135 1.66 4.19 -56.14
C ASN A 135 2.70 3.45 -55.29
N PHE A 136 3.98 3.51 -55.67
CA PHE A 136 5.07 2.97 -54.85
C PHE A 136 5.14 3.66 -53.49
N GLU A 137 5.10 4.99 -53.43
CA GLU A 137 5.11 5.74 -52.17
C GLU A 137 3.91 5.40 -51.29
N TYR A 138 2.70 5.32 -51.88
CA TYR A 138 1.47 4.96 -51.19
C TYR A 138 1.50 3.54 -50.61
N LEU A 139 1.91 2.55 -51.41
CA LEU A 139 2.02 1.15 -50.96
C LEU A 139 3.09 0.99 -49.88
N THR A 140 4.20 1.71 -50.01
CA THR A 140 5.30 1.73 -49.04
C THR A 140 4.81 2.29 -47.70
N LEU A 141 4.13 3.43 -47.72
CA LEU A 141 3.60 4.06 -46.51
C LEU A 141 2.55 3.19 -45.82
N ASN A 142 1.61 2.61 -46.57
CA ASN A 142 0.59 1.72 -46.01
C ASN A 142 1.18 0.46 -45.39
N LYS A 143 2.20 -0.13 -46.03
CA LYS A 143 2.91 -1.27 -45.47
C LYS A 143 3.55 -0.90 -44.13
N VAL A 144 4.26 0.22 -44.07
CA VAL A 144 4.90 0.67 -42.83
C VAL A 144 3.86 0.91 -41.74
N ILE A 145 2.79 1.68 -42.03
CA ILE A 145 1.69 1.92 -41.08
C ILE A 145 1.12 0.61 -40.54
N THR A 146 0.88 -0.36 -41.44
CA THR A 146 0.32 -1.67 -41.06
C THR A 146 1.27 -2.43 -40.14
N ASP A 147 2.57 -2.45 -40.44
CA ASP A 147 3.55 -3.18 -39.65
C ASP A 147 3.78 -2.52 -38.29
N ILE A 148 4.00 -1.20 -38.26
CA ILE A 148 4.24 -0.47 -37.00
C ILE A 148 3.00 -0.46 -36.10
N SER A 149 1.79 -0.49 -36.66
CA SER A 149 0.54 -0.50 -35.86
C SER A 149 0.39 -1.74 -34.98
N LYS A 150 1.12 -2.83 -35.29
CA LYS A 150 1.11 -4.08 -34.51
C LYS A 150 2.11 -4.05 -33.35
N MET A 151 3.06 -3.11 -33.37
CA MET A 151 4.13 -3.01 -32.38
C MET A 151 3.60 -2.51 -31.05
N GLN A 152 4.22 -2.97 -29.97
CA GLN A 152 3.80 -2.68 -28.59
C GLN A 152 4.79 -1.77 -27.85
N THR A 153 5.98 -1.56 -28.41
CA THR A 153 7.02 -0.75 -27.79
C THR A 153 7.63 0.23 -28.78
N LYS A 154 8.13 1.37 -28.26
CA LYS A 154 8.89 2.32 -29.07
C LYS A 154 10.15 1.70 -29.68
N ASP A 155 10.79 0.77 -28.98
CA ASP A 155 12.03 0.14 -29.42
C ASP A 155 11.79 -0.75 -30.66
N GLU A 156 10.66 -1.45 -30.73
CA GLU A 156 10.23 -2.17 -31.93
C GLU A 156 10.06 -1.23 -33.13
N VAL A 157 9.46 -0.05 -32.92
CA VAL A 157 9.27 0.94 -34.00
C VAL A 157 10.62 1.49 -34.48
N PHE A 158 11.53 1.81 -33.57
CA PHE A 158 12.88 2.27 -33.92
C PHE A 158 13.64 1.23 -34.73
N HIS A 159 13.61 -0.03 -34.31
CA HIS A 159 14.26 -1.14 -35.00
C HIS A 159 13.61 -1.42 -36.37
N TYR A 160 12.28 -1.37 -36.46
CA TYR A 160 11.61 -1.54 -37.75
C TYR A 160 11.98 -0.43 -38.73
N LEU A 161 11.97 0.83 -38.29
CA LEU A 161 12.36 1.96 -39.14
C LEU A 161 13.77 1.81 -39.68
N ILE A 162 14.73 1.41 -38.83
CA ILE A 162 16.12 1.26 -39.28
C ILE A 162 16.27 0.12 -40.30
N GLU A 163 15.63 -1.03 -40.09
CA GLU A 163 15.64 -2.15 -41.04
C GLU A 163 14.94 -1.77 -42.35
N PHE A 164 13.78 -1.13 -42.26
CA PHE A 164 13.00 -0.72 -43.42
C PHE A 164 13.77 0.28 -44.30
N ILE A 165 14.31 1.33 -43.68
CA ILE A 165 15.05 2.36 -44.39
C ILE A 165 16.38 1.81 -44.92
N SER A 166 17.03 0.89 -44.19
CA SER A 166 18.21 0.19 -44.71
C SER A 166 17.89 -0.66 -45.94
N GLY A 167 16.66 -1.16 -46.09
CA GLY A 167 16.20 -1.81 -47.31
C GLY A 167 16.00 -0.85 -48.48
N LEU A 168 15.57 0.40 -48.20
CA LEU A 168 15.42 1.46 -49.21
C LEU A 168 16.77 2.05 -49.65
N MET A 169 17.75 2.10 -48.75
CA MET A 169 19.07 2.69 -48.96
C MET A 169 20.19 1.74 -48.47
N PRO A 170 20.46 0.65 -49.21
CA PRO A 170 21.33 -0.43 -48.75
C PRO A 170 22.83 -0.07 -48.69
N GLU A 171 23.27 0.97 -49.39
CA GLU A 171 24.67 1.44 -49.35
C GLU A 171 24.90 2.52 -48.27
N SER A 172 23.83 2.98 -47.61
CA SER A 172 23.88 3.99 -46.57
C SER A 172 24.26 3.43 -45.20
N VAL A 173 24.79 4.29 -44.34
CA VAL A 173 24.90 4.01 -42.90
C VAL A 173 23.79 4.76 -42.19
N ILE A 174 23.06 4.07 -41.34
CA ILE A 174 21.92 4.64 -40.60
C ILE A 174 22.19 4.50 -39.12
N LEU A 175 22.02 5.59 -38.38
CA LEU A 175 22.09 5.62 -36.93
C LEU A 175 20.73 5.99 -36.38
N SER A 176 20.25 5.25 -35.37
CA SER A 176 19.08 5.65 -34.58
C SER A 176 19.52 6.07 -33.18
N LEU A 177 19.05 7.24 -32.75
CA LEU A 177 19.37 7.82 -31.46
C LEU A 177 18.08 8.07 -30.68
N GLU A 178 18.06 7.65 -29.43
CA GLU A 178 16.96 7.87 -28.50
C GLU A 178 17.29 9.04 -27.56
N LYS A 179 16.31 9.90 -27.32
CA LYS A 179 16.40 10.94 -26.31
C LYS A 179 16.39 10.32 -24.90
N ILE A 180 17.39 10.65 -24.10
CA ILE A 180 17.43 10.28 -22.67
C ILE A 180 16.74 11.36 -21.83
N ASP A 181 17.14 12.62 -22.06
CA ASP A 181 16.63 13.82 -21.38
C ASP A 181 16.68 15.02 -22.35
N GLU A 182 16.46 16.24 -21.87
CA GLU A 182 16.44 17.44 -22.73
C GLU A 182 17.76 17.74 -23.46
N ASP A 183 18.88 17.29 -22.91
CA ASP A 183 20.21 17.63 -23.39
C ASP A 183 20.97 16.44 -23.95
N ASN A 184 20.55 15.20 -23.67
CA ASN A 184 21.33 14.00 -23.97
C ASN A 184 20.61 12.98 -24.86
N LEU A 185 21.38 12.39 -25.77
CA LEU A 185 20.99 11.31 -26.69
C LEU A 185 21.80 10.05 -26.44
N ARG A 186 21.21 8.90 -26.73
CA ARG A 186 21.90 7.60 -26.73
C ARG A 186 21.79 6.96 -28.11
N LEU A 187 22.93 6.51 -28.65
CA LEU A 187 22.92 5.66 -29.84
C LEU A 187 22.26 4.32 -29.49
N LYS A 188 21.18 3.99 -30.20
CA LYS A 188 20.43 2.75 -30.03
C LYS A 188 20.91 1.69 -31.00
N GLU A 189 21.01 2.05 -32.28
CA GLU A 189 21.32 1.09 -33.33
C GLU A 189 22.11 1.73 -34.47
N VAL A 190 22.95 0.91 -35.10
CA VAL A 190 23.75 1.25 -36.29
C VAL A 190 23.54 0.18 -37.34
N LYS A 191 23.16 0.60 -38.55
CA LYS A 191 22.99 -0.28 -39.71
C LYS A 191 23.85 0.20 -40.88
N GLY A 192 24.27 -0.72 -41.76
CA GLY A 192 25.11 -0.42 -42.93
C GLY A 192 26.63 -0.44 -42.68
N LEU A 193 27.08 -0.85 -41.49
CA LEU A 193 28.50 -1.05 -41.17
C LEU A 193 28.76 -2.46 -40.63
N GLU A 194 29.83 -3.09 -41.13
CA GLU A 194 30.35 -4.34 -40.56
C GLU A 194 31.01 -4.10 -39.19
N LYS A 195 30.95 -5.10 -38.29
CA LYS A 195 31.48 -5.00 -36.91
C LYS A 195 32.97 -4.60 -36.84
N ASN A 196 33.79 -5.08 -37.77
CA ASN A 196 35.21 -4.72 -37.90
C ASN A 196 35.41 -3.23 -38.24
N ILE A 197 34.54 -2.64 -39.07
CA ILE A 197 34.56 -1.22 -39.45
C ILE A 197 34.09 -0.38 -38.27
N VAL A 198 33.01 -0.77 -37.60
CA VAL A 198 32.53 -0.10 -36.37
C VAL A 198 33.66 0.00 -35.35
N LYS A 199 34.38 -1.11 -35.09
CA LYS A 199 35.53 -1.10 -34.18
C LYS A 199 36.63 -0.12 -34.63
N LYS A 200 37.00 -0.11 -35.92
CA LYS A 200 37.97 0.85 -36.45
C LYS A 200 37.53 2.32 -36.28
N VAL A 201 36.24 2.60 -36.44
CA VAL A 201 35.69 3.95 -36.24
C VAL A 201 35.79 4.37 -34.78
N ILE A 202 35.47 3.47 -33.84
CA ILE A 202 35.63 3.69 -32.39
C ILE A 202 37.11 3.93 -32.05
N ASP A 203 38.02 3.07 -32.54
CA ASP A 203 39.46 3.18 -32.30
C ASP A 203 40.03 4.51 -32.84
N LEU A 204 39.58 4.95 -34.03
CA LEU A 204 39.97 6.23 -34.63
C LEU A 204 39.42 7.41 -33.86
N ALA A 205 38.15 7.36 -33.46
CA ALA A 205 37.48 8.44 -32.73
C ALA A 205 37.97 8.57 -31.29
N GLY A 206 38.46 7.49 -30.69
CA GLY A 206 38.82 7.43 -29.27
C GLY A 206 37.61 7.49 -28.33
N VAL A 207 36.40 7.23 -28.85
CA VAL A 207 35.13 7.30 -28.11
C VAL A 207 34.29 6.08 -28.44
N ASP A 208 33.81 5.37 -27.41
CA ASP A 208 32.81 4.32 -27.57
C ASP A 208 31.42 4.94 -27.62
N PHE A 209 30.83 4.93 -28.81
CA PHE A 209 29.55 5.58 -29.10
C PHE A 209 28.33 4.87 -28.49
N PHE A 210 28.47 3.60 -28.08
CA PHE A 210 27.35 2.81 -27.56
C PHE A 210 27.17 2.95 -26.04
N SER A 211 28.27 3.19 -25.32
CA SER A 211 28.26 3.29 -23.85
C SER A 211 28.10 4.72 -23.33
N LYS A 212 28.35 5.74 -24.16
CA LYS A 212 28.35 7.15 -23.75
C LYS A 212 27.15 7.92 -24.31
N PRO A 213 26.41 8.68 -23.48
CA PRO A 213 25.44 9.66 -23.96
C PRO A 213 26.10 10.85 -24.69
N PHE A 214 25.42 11.37 -25.71
CA PHE A 214 25.85 12.52 -26.50
C PHE A 214 25.07 13.76 -26.11
N LYS A 215 25.75 14.89 -25.95
CA LYS A 215 25.06 16.17 -25.76
C LYS A 215 24.54 16.71 -27.07
N ILE A 216 23.26 17.12 -27.07
CA ILE A 216 22.64 17.79 -28.20
C ILE A 216 23.29 19.16 -28.35
N ILE A 217 23.95 19.35 -29.47
CA ILE A 217 24.57 20.62 -29.83
C ILE A 217 23.45 21.66 -29.99
N PRO A 218 23.55 22.88 -29.40
CA PRO A 218 22.48 23.87 -29.43
C PRO A 218 21.93 24.16 -30.84
N GLU A 219 22.79 24.19 -31.87
CA GLU A 219 22.34 24.46 -33.25
C GLU A 219 21.48 23.33 -33.84
N PHE A 220 21.52 22.13 -33.27
CA PHE A 220 20.73 20.98 -33.72
C PHE A 220 19.41 20.80 -32.97
N ARG A 221 19.15 21.55 -31.89
CA ARG A 221 17.89 21.41 -31.13
C ARG A 221 16.67 21.70 -31.99
N GLU A 222 16.71 22.79 -32.76
CA GLU A 222 15.61 23.16 -33.66
C GLU A 222 15.38 22.10 -34.74
N ILE A 223 16.46 21.60 -35.34
CA ILE A 223 16.41 20.55 -36.37
C ILE A 223 15.83 19.26 -35.81
N PHE A 224 16.27 18.83 -34.61
CA PHE A 224 15.80 17.58 -34.00
C PHE A 224 14.37 17.69 -33.48
N SER A 225 13.90 18.91 -33.19
CA SER A 225 12.52 19.18 -32.78
C SER A 225 11.50 19.18 -33.92
N GLN A 226 11.92 18.86 -35.15
CA GLN A 226 11.03 18.79 -36.31
C GLN A 226 11.14 17.43 -37.01
N THR A 227 10.00 16.91 -37.49
CA THR A 227 9.94 15.75 -38.39
C THR A 227 10.21 16.20 -39.83
N ARG A 228 11.37 16.85 -40.04
CA ARG A 228 11.80 17.38 -41.32
C ARG A 228 13.23 16.94 -41.59
N LEU A 229 13.48 16.50 -42.81
CA LEU A 229 14.80 16.06 -43.20
C LEU A 229 15.71 17.27 -43.43
N TYR A 230 16.87 17.27 -42.75
CA TYR A 230 17.87 18.31 -42.85
C TYR A 230 19.18 17.76 -43.41
N GLU A 231 19.74 18.42 -44.42
CA GLU A 231 21.02 18.08 -45.02
C GLU A 231 22.17 18.86 -44.38
N HIS A 232 23.16 18.14 -43.85
CA HIS A 232 24.40 18.73 -43.31
C HIS A 232 25.44 18.90 -44.41
N LYS A 233 25.36 20.04 -45.13
CA LYS A 233 26.27 20.37 -46.24
C LYS A 233 27.74 20.58 -45.84
N GLU A 234 28.00 20.67 -44.54
CA GLU A 234 29.29 21.04 -43.95
C GLU A 234 30.17 19.82 -43.65
N GLY A 235 29.68 18.62 -43.97
CA GLY A 235 30.40 17.36 -43.80
C GLY A 235 30.48 16.87 -42.36
N LEU A 236 31.17 15.74 -42.17
CA LEU A 236 31.22 15.02 -40.90
C LEU A 236 31.96 15.82 -39.82
N GLU A 237 32.88 16.70 -40.20
CA GLU A 237 33.66 17.50 -39.26
C GLU A 237 32.81 18.48 -38.45
N LYS A 238 31.82 19.12 -39.08
CA LYS A 238 30.94 20.06 -38.40
C LYS A 238 29.78 19.34 -37.72
N PHE A 239 29.30 18.26 -38.32
CA PHE A 239 28.29 17.38 -37.74
C PHE A 239 28.75 16.77 -36.41
N ALA A 240 29.97 16.23 -36.34
CA ALA A 240 30.50 15.54 -35.17
C ALA A 240 31.40 16.42 -34.27
N LYS A 241 31.38 17.75 -34.44
CA LYS A 241 32.35 18.69 -33.84
C LYS A 241 32.52 18.58 -32.31
N SER A 242 31.47 18.15 -31.61
CA SER A 242 31.45 18.04 -30.15
C SER A 242 32.08 16.76 -29.61
N GLU A 243 32.22 15.73 -30.45
CA GLU A 243 32.63 14.39 -30.02
C GLU A 243 33.92 13.91 -30.70
N ILE A 244 34.19 14.37 -31.93
CA ILE A 244 35.31 13.89 -32.73
C ILE A 244 36.11 15.09 -33.28
N PRO A 245 37.45 15.14 -33.09
CA PRO A 245 38.30 16.16 -33.70
C PRO A 245 38.15 16.21 -35.23
N ALA A 246 38.17 17.41 -35.80
CA ALA A 246 37.92 17.63 -37.24
C ALA A 246 38.82 16.80 -38.18
N SER A 247 40.10 16.61 -37.83
CA SER A 247 41.04 15.77 -38.59
C SER A 247 40.61 14.30 -38.62
N ILE A 248 40.14 13.79 -37.49
CA ILE A 248 39.65 12.41 -37.34
C ILE A 248 38.31 12.25 -38.05
N ALA A 249 37.40 13.23 -37.92
CA ALA A 249 36.13 13.22 -38.64
C ALA A 249 36.33 13.18 -40.16
N LYS A 250 37.27 13.95 -40.72
CA LYS A 250 37.65 13.86 -42.14
C LYS A 250 38.19 12.48 -42.52
N ALA A 251 39.01 11.88 -41.67
CA ALA A 251 39.55 10.55 -41.90
C ALA A 251 38.43 9.49 -41.91
N ILE A 252 37.48 9.55 -40.97
CA ILE A 252 36.30 8.67 -40.92
C ILE A 252 35.42 8.88 -42.15
N GLN A 253 35.14 10.13 -42.53
CA GLN A 253 34.33 10.44 -43.72
C GLN A 253 34.92 9.83 -44.99
N LYS A 254 36.25 9.93 -45.15
CA LYS A 254 36.98 9.34 -46.29
C LYS A 254 37.02 7.82 -46.21
N LEU A 255 37.26 7.24 -45.03
CA LEU A 255 37.29 5.79 -44.80
C LEU A 255 35.95 5.15 -45.17
N LEU A 256 34.86 5.79 -44.76
CA LEU A 256 33.50 5.31 -45.03
C LEU A 256 33.02 5.74 -46.42
N GLY A 257 33.66 6.70 -47.09
CA GLY A 257 33.22 7.19 -48.40
C GLY A 257 31.88 7.93 -48.35
N ILE A 258 31.62 8.65 -47.25
CA ILE A 258 30.37 9.40 -47.05
C ILE A 258 30.37 10.63 -47.96
N LYS A 259 29.32 10.77 -48.76
CA LYS A 259 29.08 11.88 -49.69
C LYS A 259 28.18 12.96 -49.10
N SER A 260 27.10 12.54 -48.43
CA SER A 260 26.11 13.45 -47.83
C SER A 260 25.56 12.89 -46.53
N ILE A 261 25.14 13.78 -45.65
CA ILE A 261 24.70 13.48 -44.29
C ILE A 261 23.35 14.14 -44.08
N TYR A 262 22.36 13.36 -43.66
CA TYR A 262 21.02 13.85 -43.37
C TYR A 262 20.62 13.52 -41.94
N THR A 263 19.70 14.30 -41.39
CA THR A 263 19.10 14.03 -40.10
C THR A 263 17.63 14.33 -40.12
N ILE A 264 16.86 13.52 -39.41
CA ILE A 264 15.43 13.76 -39.17
C ILE A 264 15.12 13.49 -37.70
N GLY A 265 14.35 14.39 -37.09
CA GLY A 265 13.77 14.20 -35.77
C GLY A 265 12.56 13.29 -35.83
N LEU A 266 12.37 12.48 -34.80
CA LEU A 266 11.15 11.75 -34.53
C LEU A 266 10.40 12.50 -33.43
N VAL A 267 9.33 13.19 -33.82
CA VAL A 267 8.60 14.13 -32.96
C VAL A 267 7.11 13.84 -33.06
N SER A 268 6.45 13.69 -31.91
CA SER A 268 4.99 13.60 -31.81
C SER A 268 4.51 14.59 -30.76
N ASP A 269 3.41 15.29 -31.04
CA ASP A 269 2.84 16.38 -30.21
C ASP A 269 3.89 17.35 -29.61
N ASN A 270 4.78 17.89 -30.47
CA ASN A 270 5.91 18.75 -30.10
C ASN A 270 6.93 18.12 -29.12
N LYS A 271 6.82 16.83 -28.83
CA LYS A 271 7.74 16.08 -27.98
C LYS A 271 8.75 15.35 -28.85
N TYR A 272 9.99 15.79 -28.76
CA TYR A 272 11.14 15.10 -29.36
C TYR A 272 11.39 13.76 -28.67
N ILE A 273 11.36 12.66 -29.43
CA ILE A 273 11.52 11.27 -28.95
C ILE A 273 12.95 10.77 -29.22
N GLY A 274 13.54 11.17 -30.34
CA GLY A 274 14.83 10.71 -30.82
C GLY A 274 15.03 11.15 -32.26
N ASN A 275 16.16 10.80 -32.87
CA ASN A 275 16.45 11.19 -34.24
C ASN A 275 17.18 10.08 -34.99
N PHE A 276 17.18 10.20 -36.31
CA PHE A 276 17.92 9.29 -37.18
C PHE A 276 18.91 10.09 -38.02
N HIS A 277 20.10 9.54 -38.19
CA HIS A 277 21.12 10.10 -39.07
C HIS A 277 21.37 9.15 -40.24
N PHE A 278 21.40 9.70 -41.45
CA PHE A 278 21.66 8.94 -42.68
C PHE A 278 22.97 9.43 -43.30
N PHE A 279 23.92 8.53 -43.51
CA PHE A 279 25.20 8.83 -44.17
C PHE A 279 25.25 8.09 -45.51
N LEU A 280 25.03 8.80 -46.61
CA LEU A 280 24.98 8.22 -47.95
C LEU A 280 26.39 8.06 -48.52
N ARG A 281 26.71 6.88 -49.07
CA ARG A 281 28.06 6.54 -49.55
C ARG A 281 28.16 6.34 -51.06
N GLY A 282 27.11 5.82 -51.69
CA GLY A 282 27.16 5.33 -53.08
C GLY A 282 26.13 5.97 -54.00
N LYS A 283 25.23 5.15 -54.58
CA LYS A 283 24.18 5.61 -55.52
C LYS A 283 22.84 5.90 -54.85
N ASP A 284 22.69 5.57 -53.57
CA ASP A 284 21.47 5.82 -52.82
C ASP A 284 21.03 7.28 -52.93
N THR A 285 19.75 7.47 -53.19
CA THR A 285 19.08 8.76 -53.20
C THR A 285 17.98 8.76 -52.15
N ILE A 286 17.84 9.88 -51.45
CA ILE A 286 16.75 10.07 -50.51
C ILE A 286 15.53 10.64 -51.22
N ASN A 287 14.39 9.97 -51.06
CA ASN A 287 13.09 10.59 -51.29
C ASN A 287 12.66 11.30 -50.01
N GLN A 288 12.78 12.63 -50.00
CA GLN A 288 12.51 13.44 -48.81
C GLN A 288 11.06 13.28 -48.34
N GLN A 289 10.09 13.36 -49.25
CA GLN A 289 8.67 13.28 -48.92
C GLN A 289 8.32 11.94 -48.29
N LEU A 290 8.81 10.84 -48.87
CA LEU A 290 8.60 9.49 -48.33
C LEU A 290 9.19 9.34 -46.92
N ILE A 291 10.45 9.76 -46.72
CA ILE A 291 11.11 9.65 -45.41
C ILE A 291 10.39 10.50 -44.36
N GLU A 292 10.08 11.77 -44.66
CA GLU A 292 9.35 12.63 -43.72
C GLU A 292 7.99 12.05 -43.34
N ASN A 293 7.23 11.55 -44.32
CA ASN A 293 5.94 10.89 -44.09
C ASN A 293 6.08 9.62 -43.21
N LEU A 294 7.08 8.78 -43.48
CA LEU A 294 7.35 7.57 -42.69
C LEU A 294 7.62 7.89 -41.22
N PHE A 295 8.43 8.92 -40.96
CA PHE A 295 8.74 9.35 -39.60
C PHE A 295 7.54 9.99 -38.92
N TYR A 296 6.76 10.79 -39.63
CA TYR A 296 5.54 11.40 -39.10
C TYR A 296 4.54 10.33 -38.65
N GLN A 297 4.26 9.33 -39.51
CA GLN A 297 3.36 8.24 -39.16
C GLN A 297 3.90 7.38 -38.01
N SER A 298 5.22 7.17 -37.97
CA SER A 298 5.85 6.40 -36.90
C SER A 298 5.82 7.11 -35.56
N ALA A 299 5.95 8.44 -35.54
CA ALA A 299 5.81 9.24 -34.35
C ALA A 299 4.39 9.15 -33.76
N LEU A 300 3.35 9.25 -34.60
CA LEU A 300 1.95 9.07 -34.16
C LEU A 300 1.68 7.70 -33.54
N VAL A 301 2.29 6.64 -34.08
CA VAL A 301 2.14 5.28 -33.54
C VAL A 301 2.86 5.14 -32.20
N ILE A 302 4.04 5.73 -32.04
CA ILE A 302 4.74 5.75 -30.75
C ILE A 302 3.92 6.51 -29.70
N GLU A 303 3.26 7.61 -30.08
CA GLU A 303 2.36 8.36 -29.21
C GLU A 303 1.22 7.47 -28.69
N LYS A 304 0.55 6.78 -29.62
CA LYS A 304 -0.52 5.84 -29.30
C LYS A 304 -0.05 4.71 -28.39
N ILE A 305 1.16 4.17 -28.60
CA ILE A 305 1.77 3.18 -27.71
C ILE A 305 1.97 3.76 -26.30
N ALA A 306 2.51 4.98 -26.19
CA ALA A 306 2.74 5.63 -24.91
C ALA A 306 1.43 5.92 -24.16
N GLU A 307 0.39 6.36 -24.86
CA GLU A 307 -0.94 6.60 -24.30
C GLU A 307 -1.58 5.29 -23.77
N ASN A 308 -1.50 4.21 -24.56
CA ASN A 308 -1.99 2.90 -24.14
C ASN A 308 -1.29 2.39 -22.87
N LEU A 309 0.02 2.56 -22.77
CA LEU A 309 0.79 2.19 -21.57
C LEU A 309 0.36 3.01 -20.36
N LYS A 310 0.21 4.33 -20.52
CA LYS A 310 -0.26 5.23 -19.45
C LYS A 310 -1.68 4.87 -18.98
N ASN A 311 -2.58 4.55 -19.91
CA ASN A 311 -3.95 4.13 -19.58
C ASN A 311 -3.96 2.81 -18.82
N LYS A 312 -3.11 1.84 -19.21
CA LYS A 312 -2.95 0.57 -18.50
C LYS A 312 -2.39 0.76 -17.10
N GLU A 313 -1.40 1.64 -16.92
CA GLU A 313 -0.85 1.99 -15.62
C GLU A 313 -1.90 2.66 -14.73
N LEU A 314 -2.64 3.63 -15.26
CA LEU A 314 -3.72 4.31 -14.55
C LEU A 314 -4.80 3.33 -14.08
N LEU A 315 -5.20 2.38 -14.94
CA LEU A 315 -6.15 1.32 -14.59
C LEU A 315 -5.61 0.42 -13.47
N ASN A 316 -4.35 0.01 -13.54
CA ASN A 316 -3.71 -0.80 -12.49
C ASN A 316 -3.64 -0.06 -11.14
N ASN A 317 -3.28 1.23 -11.18
CA ASN A 317 -3.24 2.08 -9.99
C ASN A 317 -4.65 2.23 -9.38
N PHE A 318 -5.67 2.44 -10.23
CA PHE A 318 -7.06 2.47 -9.80
C PHE A 318 -7.50 1.15 -9.15
N LEU A 319 -7.25 0.00 -9.80
CA LEU A 319 -7.61 -1.31 -9.26
C LEU A 319 -6.90 -1.61 -7.93
N THR A 320 -5.65 -1.17 -7.79
CA THR A 320 -4.88 -1.32 -6.55
C THR A 320 -5.47 -0.46 -5.44
N PHE A 321 -5.79 0.81 -5.72
CA PHE A 321 -6.47 1.69 -4.78
C PHE A 321 -7.84 1.15 -4.37
N TYR A 322 -8.67 0.79 -5.36
CA TYR A 322 -10.02 0.26 -5.21
C TYR A 322 -10.06 -1.00 -4.33
N ASN A 323 -9.08 -1.90 -4.47
CA ASN A 323 -8.99 -3.13 -3.67
C ASN A 323 -8.24 -2.95 -2.34
N ALA A 324 -7.46 -1.89 -2.16
CA ALA A 324 -6.77 -1.61 -0.89
C ALA A 324 -7.71 -1.02 0.17
N LEU A 325 -8.88 -0.50 -0.23
CA LEU A 325 -9.90 -0.01 0.70
C LEU A 325 -10.42 -1.18 1.56
N GLN A 326 -10.34 -1.04 2.88
CA GLN A 326 -10.98 -1.96 3.85
C GLN A 326 -12.46 -1.63 4.06
N ASP A 327 -13.11 -1.15 3.00
CA ASP A 327 -14.51 -0.77 2.96
C ASP A 327 -15.19 -1.56 1.85
N PHE A 328 -16.48 -1.83 2.00
CA PHE A 328 -17.32 -2.42 0.97
C PHE A 328 -17.55 -1.41 -0.14
N VAL A 329 -17.09 -1.68 -1.35
CA VAL A 329 -17.34 -0.78 -2.50
C VAL A 329 -18.18 -1.50 -3.54
N PHE A 330 -19.30 -0.89 -3.91
CA PHE A 330 -20.15 -1.36 -4.99
C PHE A 330 -20.43 -0.25 -6.00
N VAL A 331 -20.49 -0.64 -7.26
CA VAL A 331 -21.06 0.17 -8.35
C VAL A 331 -22.40 -0.43 -8.71
N VAL A 332 -23.44 0.39 -8.72
CA VAL A 332 -24.83 -0.04 -8.84
C VAL A 332 -25.52 0.79 -9.92
N ASP A 333 -26.30 0.16 -10.79
CA ASP A 333 -27.08 0.88 -11.80
C ASP A 333 -28.26 1.66 -11.19
N MET A 334 -28.92 2.49 -12.00
CA MET A 334 -30.09 3.27 -11.57
C MET A 334 -31.29 2.41 -11.15
N GLN A 335 -31.29 1.10 -11.45
CA GLN A 335 -32.33 0.16 -11.03
C GLN A 335 -31.96 -0.61 -9.76
N GLY A 336 -30.79 -0.34 -9.17
CA GLY A 336 -30.32 -0.96 -7.94
C GLY A 336 -29.58 -2.30 -8.12
N ASN A 337 -29.24 -2.69 -9.35
CA ASN A 337 -28.49 -3.92 -9.60
C ASN A 337 -26.98 -3.66 -9.48
N ILE A 338 -26.28 -4.55 -8.79
CA ILE A 338 -24.83 -4.41 -8.62
C ILE A 338 -24.15 -4.72 -9.96
N LYS A 339 -23.28 -3.83 -10.42
CA LYS A 339 -22.43 -4.00 -11.60
C LYS A 339 -21.01 -4.44 -11.22
N TYR A 340 -20.49 -3.88 -10.13
CA TYR A 340 -19.15 -4.18 -9.63
C TYR A 340 -19.15 -4.22 -8.10
N ALA A 341 -18.28 -5.06 -7.55
CA ALA A 341 -17.94 -5.15 -6.14
C ALA A 341 -16.42 -5.25 -6.00
N ASN A 342 -15.82 -4.72 -4.93
CA ASN A 342 -14.38 -4.85 -4.67
C ASN A 342 -14.03 -6.20 -4.03
N GLU A 343 -12.73 -6.54 -4.01
CA GLU A 343 -12.28 -7.80 -3.39
C GLU A 343 -12.65 -7.87 -1.90
N TYR A 344 -12.64 -6.74 -1.17
CA TYR A 344 -13.07 -6.70 0.23
C TYR A 344 -14.50 -7.22 0.41
N ALA A 345 -15.43 -6.78 -0.44
CA ALA A 345 -16.82 -7.25 -0.41
C ALA A 345 -16.95 -8.74 -0.72
N LYS A 346 -16.19 -9.25 -1.68
CA LYS A 346 -16.16 -10.69 -2.01
C LYS A 346 -15.64 -11.53 -0.85
N GLU A 347 -14.52 -11.14 -0.24
CA GLU A 347 -13.91 -11.86 0.87
C GLU A 347 -14.80 -11.87 2.13
N HIS A 348 -15.44 -10.74 2.45
CA HIS A 348 -16.16 -10.57 3.71
C HIS A 348 -17.65 -10.89 3.63
N LEU A 349 -18.27 -10.81 2.45
CA LEU A 349 -19.67 -11.23 2.23
C LEU A 349 -19.78 -12.65 1.65
N GLY A 350 -18.70 -13.21 1.10
CA GLY A 350 -18.66 -14.61 0.65
C GLY A 350 -19.39 -14.91 -0.67
N TYR A 351 -19.73 -13.87 -1.45
CA TYR A 351 -20.30 -14.01 -2.79
C TYR A 351 -19.21 -13.90 -3.86
N ALA A 352 -19.30 -14.71 -4.91
CA ALA A 352 -18.47 -14.54 -6.10
C ALA A 352 -18.88 -13.29 -6.89
N PHE A 353 -17.97 -12.76 -7.71
CA PHE A 353 -18.24 -11.56 -8.51
C PHE A 353 -19.42 -11.77 -9.48
N GLU A 354 -19.51 -12.95 -10.09
CA GLU A 354 -20.60 -13.34 -10.98
C GLU A 354 -21.95 -13.47 -10.26
N GLU A 355 -21.94 -13.68 -8.94
CA GLU A 355 -23.15 -13.69 -8.12
C GLU A 355 -23.59 -12.25 -7.84
N PHE A 356 -22.68 -11.36 -7.44
CA PHE A 356 -22.98 -9.95 -7.21
C PHE A 356 -23.65 -9.30 -8.43
N THR A 357 -23.18 -9.56 -9.65
CA THR A 357 -23.77 -8.98 -10.88
C THR A 357 -25.23 -9.34 -11.13
N LYS A 358 -25.75 -10.37 -10.43
CA LYS A 358 -27.14 -10.83 -10.51
C LYS A 358 -27.97 -10.40 -9.31
N MET A 359 -27.36 -9.71 -8.34
CA MET A 359 -27.98 -9.29 -7.10
C MET A 359 -28.36 -7.81 -7.17
N ARG A 360 -29.38 -7.44 -6.41
CA ARG A 360 -29.68 -6.05 -6.08
C ARG A 360 -28.94 -5.64 -4.83
N ILE A 361 -28.48 -4.40 -4.76
CA ILE A 361 -27.75 -3.88 -3.59
C ILE A 361 -28.57 -4.02 -2.30
N THR A 362 -29.89 -3.85 -2.39
CA THR A 362 -30.82 -3.99 -1.26
C THR A 362 -30.96 -5.42 -0.76
N SER A 363 -30.57 -6.43 -1.54
CA SER A 363 -30.58 -7.83 -1.08
C SER A 363 -29.51 -8.15 -0.04
N LEU A 364 -28.50 -7.29 0.09
CA LEU A 364 -27.47 -7.41 1.12
C LEU A 364 -27.96 -6.90 2.48
N CYS A 365 -29.03 -6.11 2.54
CA CYS A 365 -29.55 -5.49 3.76
C CYS A 365 -31.04 -5.84 4.01
N ASN A 366 -31.58 -5.37 5.14
CA ASN A 366 -32.97 -5.58 5.54
C ASN A 366 -33.97 -4.67 4.80
N GLU A 367 -35.26 -5.04 4.79
CA GLU A 367 -36.34 -4.34 4.05
C GLU A 367 -36.45 -2.84 4.38
N GLN A 368 -36.09 -2.43 5.60
CA GLN A 368 -36.14 -1.03 6.02
C GLN A 368 -35.14 -0.13 5.27
N ASN A 369 -34.07 -0.70 4.71
CA ASN A 369 -33.09 0.05 3.92
C ASN A 369 -33.47 0.14 2.43
N GLU A 370 -34.47 -0.64 1.98
CA GLU A 370 -34.99 -0.54 0.62
C GLU A 370 -35.77 0.76 0.40
N SER A 371 -36.52 1.23 1.41
CA SER A 371 -37.19 2.53 1.35
C SER A 371 -36.19 3.67 1.21
N ASP A 372 -35.07 3.61 1.95
CA ASP A 372 -34.03 4.64 1.94
C ASP A 372 -33.36 4.70 0.56
N PHE A 373 -33.06 3.54 -0.05
CA PHE A 373 -32.55 3.49 -1.42
C PHE A 373 -33.54 4.08 -2.44
N ARG A 374 -34.83 3.74 -2.33
CA ARG A 374 -35.86 4.30 -3.21
C ARG A 374 -35.97 5.82 -3.05
N GLU A 375 -35.83 6.35 -1.84
CA GLU A 375 -35.83 7.79 -1.61
C GLU A 375 -34.63 8.47 -2.31
N ILE A 376 -33.45 7.88 -2.23
CA ILE A 376 -32.23 8.37 -2.90
C ILE A 376 -32.42 8.41 -4.42
N VAL A 377 -32.89 7.31 -5.03
CA VAL A 377 -33.15 7.23 -6.48
C VAL A 377 -34.18 8.27 -6.93
N ASN A 378 -35.19 8.54 -6.10
CA ASN A 378 -36.29 9.45 -6.43
C ASN A 378 -36.00 10.92 -6.10
N SER A 379 -34.96 11.22 -5.32
CA SER A 379 -34.58 12.60 -5.00
C SER A 379 -33.97 13.29 -6.23
N LYS A 380 -34.79 14.11 -6.90
CA LYS A 380 -34.35 14.99 -8.00
C LYS A 380 -33.98 16.36 -7.44
N ASN A 381 -32.73 16.54 -7.00
CA ASN A 381 -32.21 17.88 -6.70
C ASN A 381 -31.10 18.23 -7.67
N GLU A 382 -31.40 19.17 -8.57
CA GLU A 382 -30.56 19.62 -9.68
C GLU A 382 -29.49 20.66 -9.28
N ASN A 383 -29.11 20.80 -8.01
CA ASN A 383 -28.08 21.78 -7.64
C ASN A 383 -27.11 21.33 -6.54
N SER A 384 -25.83 21.38 -6.91
CA SER A 384 -24.59 21.44 -6.11
C SER A 384 -24.14 20.22 -5.30
N GLU A 385 -22.86 19.86 -5.50
CA GLU A 385 -21.97 19.00 -4.71
C GLU A 385 -22.58 17.72 -4.10
N ALA A 386 -22.27 16.59 -4.75
CA ALA A 386 -22.14 15.26 -4.17
C ALA A 386 -22.92 15.05 -2.85
N ASP A 387 -24.19 14.70 -2.97
CA ASP A 387 -25.14 14.47 -1.88
C ASP A 387 -24.68 13.25 -1.04
N LYS A 388 -23.59 13.45 -0.27
CA LYS A 388 -22.95 12.44 0.56
C LYS A 388 -23.85 12.21 1.75
N ARG A 389 -24.71 11.21 1.65
CA ARG A 389 -25.57 10.79 2.75
C ARG A 389 -24.95 9.59 3.44
N ILE A 390 -24.82 9.70 4.77
CA ILE A 390 -24.29 8.66 5.64
C ILE A 390 -25.50 7.91 6.21
N TYR A 391 -25.52 6.59 6.02
CA TYR A 391 -26.57 5.69 6.51
C TYR A 391 -25.96 4.60 7.37
N GLU A 392 -26.58 4.34 8.53
CA GLU A 392 -26.24 3.15 9.32
C GLU A 392 -27.12 1.98 8.86
N CYS A 393 -26.47 0.87 8.52
CA CYS A 393 -27.11 -0.24 7.85
C CYS A 393 -26.41 -1.54 8.28
N THR A 394 -27.01 -2.69 7.96
CA THR A 394 -26.40 -3.99 8.24
C THR A 394 -26.38 -4.79 6.96
N TYR A 395 -25.19 -5.25 6.57
CA TYR A 395 -25.04 -6.24 5.52
C TYR A 395 -25.09 -7.65 6.09
N PHE A 396 -25.64 -8.56 5.29
CA PHE A 396 -25.64 -9.99 5.56
C PHE A 396 -24.79 -10.70 4.52
N SER A 397 -23.80 -11.45 4.99
CA SER A 397 -23.01 -12.34 4.14
C SER A 397 -23.82 -13.56 3.71
N LYS A 398 -23.28 -14.33 2.76
CA LYS A 398 -23.90 -15.55 2.22
C LYS A 398 -24.16 -16.63 3.27
N ASP A 399 -23.35 -16.71 4.33
CA ASP A 399 -23.51 -17.61 5.46
C ASP A 399 -24.40 -17.04 6.58
N GLY A 400 -24.98 -15.85 6.39
CA GLY A 400 -25.92 -15.21 7.32
C GLY A 400 -25.26 -14.39 8.43
N LYS A 401 -23.95 -14.14 8.38
CA LYS A 401 -23.26 -13.27 9.33
C LYS A 401 -23.71 -11.82 9.11
N SER A 402 -24.12 -11.17 10.21
CA SER A 402 -24.46 -9.75 10.25
C SER A 402 -23.19 -8.89 10.38
N ILE A 403 -23.08 -7.89 9.53
CA ILE A 403 -21.96 -6.95 9.47
C ILE A 403 -22.53 -5.52 9.54
N PRO A 404 -22.35 -4.81 10.66
CA PRO A 404 -22.80 -3.42 10.80
C PRO A 404 -21.92 -2.52 9.93
N ILE A 405 -22.56 -1.64 9.17
CA ILE A 405 -21.88 -0.75 8.23
C ILE A 405 -22.35 0.70 8.34
N GLU A 406 -21.40 1.62 8.17
CA GLU A 406 -21.67 3.03 7.89
C GLU A 406 -21.51 3.26 6.38
N MET A 407 -22.61 3.51 5.68
CA MET A 407 -22.69 3.55 4.23
C MET A 407 -22.77 4.96 3.70
N ILE A 408 -21.94 5.26 2.70
CA ILE A 408 -21.98 6.48 1.92
C ILE A 408 -22.42 6.13 0.50
N ILE A 409 -23.38 6.87 -0.03
CA ILE A 409 -23.88 6.69 -1.40
C ILE A 409 -23.58 7.96 -2.20
N TYR A 410 -22.97 7.80 -3.38
CA TYR A 410 -22.69 8.88 -4.30
C TYR A 410 -23.29 8.56 -5.68
N ARG A 411 -24.04 9.50 -6.26
CA ARG A 411 -24.50 9.40 -7.65
C ARG A 411 -23.45 10.00 -8.57
N GLY A 412 -23.05 9.26 -9.59
CA GLY A 412 -22.05 9.72 -10.56
C GLY A 412 -22.27 9.11 -11.94
N ILE A 413 -21.25 9.23 -12.78
CA ILE A 413 -21.24 8.69 -14.13
C ILE A 413 -20.12 7.65 -14.22
N TRP A 414 -20.40 6.52 -14.87
CA TRP A 414 -19.42 5.49 -15.21
C TRP A 414 -19.50 5.20 -16.70
N GLY A 415 -18.48 5.65 -17.44
CA GLY A 415 -18.56 5.70 -18.89
C GLY A 415 -19.58 6.75 -19.34
N GLU A 416 -20.68 6.30 -19.94
CA GLU A 416 -21.82 7.15 -20.37
C GLU A 416 -23.09 6.89 -19.54
N GLU A 417 -23.04 5.97 -18.57
CA GLU A 417 -24.19 5.58 -17.76
C GLU A 417 -24.18 6.31 -16.41
N GLU A 418 -25.34 6.79 -15.98
CA GLU A 418 -25.53 7.22 -14.59
C GLU A 418 -25.57 5.99 -13.68
N ILE A 419 -24.87 6.09 -12.56
CA ILE A 419 -24.73 5.01 -11.58
C ILE A 419 -24.69 5.55 -10.15
N PHE A 420 -24.80 4.64 -9.19
CA PHE A 420 -24.54 4.90 -7.78
C PHE A 420 -23.29 4.14 -7.32
N TYR A 421 -22.43 4.84 -6.58
CA TYR A 421 -21.31 4.28 -5.85
C TYR A 421 -21.71 4.13 -4.38
N PHE A 422 -21.62 2.92 -3.86
CA PHE A 422 -21.87 2.58 -2.46
C PHE A 422 -20.55 2.28 -1.78
N ILE A 423 -20.22 3.00 -0.72
CA ILE A 423 -19.01 2.81 0.08
C ILE A 423 -19.44 2.56 1.52
N GLY A 424 -19.35 1.31 1.97
CA GLY A 424 -19.72 0.88 3.32
C GLY A 424 -18.50 0.61 4.19
N LYS A 425 -18.33 1.38 5.26
CA LYS A 425 -17.30 1.16 6.26
C LYS A 425 -17.72 0.08 7.26
N ASP A 426 -16.87 -0.93 7.44
CA ASP A 426 -17.12 -2.04 8.37
C ASP A 426 -16.91 -1.61 9.83
N LEU A 427 -17.98 -1.67 10.64
CA LEU A 427 -17.94 -1.31 12.06
C LEU A 427 -17.65 -2.50 12.99
N THR A 428 -17.51 -3.72 12.46
CA THR A 428 -17.31 -4.95 13.25
C THR A 428 -16.11 -4.84 14.20
N LYS A 429 -14.99 -4.28 13.75
CA LYS A 429 -13.78 -4.14 14.59
C LYS A 429 -13.99 -3.17 15.76
N VAL A 430 -14.72 -2.08 15.53
CA VAL A 430 -15.03 -1.08 16.56
C VAL A 430 -15.94 -1.69 17.61
N GLN A 431 -17.02 -2.35 17.17
CA GLN A 431 -17.99 -2.98 18.07
C GLN A 431 -17.37 -4.15 18.85
N LEU A 432 -16.48 -4.93 18.24
CA LEU A 432 -15.70 -5.97 18.90
C LEU A 432 -14.76 -5.40 19.97
N SER A 433 -14.12 -4.26 19.71
CA SER A 433 -13.26 -3.56 20.69
C SER A 433 -14.07 -3.10 21.90
N GLU A 434 -15.22 -2.45 21.67
CA GLU A 434 -16.12 -2.00 22.74
C GLU A 434 -16.66 -3.16 23.59
N ASN A 435 -17.08 -4.25 22.93
CA ASN A 435 -17.58 -5.44 23.62
C ASN A 435 -16.47 -6.12 24.45
N LYS A 436 -15.24 -6.19 23.93
CA LYS A 436 -14.09 -6.70 24.68
C LYS A 436 -13.81 -5.85 25.92
N PHE A 437 -13.83 -4.52 25.80
CA PHE A 437 -13.66 -3.64 26.95
C PHE A 437 -14.75 -3.87 28.01
N LYS A 438 -16.03 -3.86 27.60
CA LYS A 438 -17.15 -4.11 28.52
C LYS A 438 -17.04 -5.47 29.22
N LEU A 439 -16.65 -6.52 28.50
CA LEU A 439 -16.47 -7.86 29.06
C LEU A 439 -15.30 -7.91 30.04
N ILE A 440 -14.14 -7.36 29.70
CA ILE A 440 -12.95 -7.37 30.56
C ILE A 440 -13.20 -6.53 31.81
N PHE A 441 -13.75 -5.33 31.64
CA PHE A 441 -14.02 -4.40 32.74
C PHE A 441 -15.07 -4.95 33.71
N ASN A 442 -16.24 -5.38 33.21
CA ASN A 442 -17.33 -5.86 34.06
C ASN A 442 -17.05 -7.21 34.73
N ASN A 443 -16.33 -8.13 34.06
CA ASN A 443 -16.00 -9.43 34.63
C ASN A 443 -14.71 -9.43 35.47
N ASN A 444 -14.02 -8.30 35.60
CA ASN A 444 -12.86 -8.21 36.49
C ASN A 444 -13.33 -8.41 37.95
N PRO A 445 -12.78 -9.38 38.70
CA PRO A 445 -13.21 -9.66 40.07
C PRO A 445 -12.80 -8.57 41.07
N SER A 446 -11.90 -7.66 40.70
CA SER A 446 -11.50 -6.54 41.57
C SER A 446 -12.47 -5.37 41.40
N PRO A 447 -12.92 -4.71 42.48
CA PRO A 447 -13.69 -3.48 42.41
C PRO A 447 -12.98 -2.41 41.59
N MET A 448 -13.58 -1.96 40.47
CA MET A 448 -13.02 -0.93 39.60
C MET A 448 -14.01 0.19 39.30
N SER A 449 -13.48 1.41 39.16
CA SER A 449 -14.24 2.59 38.75
C SER A 449 -13.44 3.47 37.80
N ILE A 450 -14.15 4.18 36.92
CA ILE A 450 -13.64 5.23 36.05
C ILE A 450 -14.39 6.50 36.41
N SER A 451 -13.68 7.56 36.74
CA SER A 451 -14.27 8.85 37.09
C SER A 451 -13.58 10.01 36.38
N GLU A 452 -14.30 11.08 36.06
CA GLU A 452 -13.70 12.30 35.53
C GLU A 452 -12.85 12.97 36.62
N LEU A 453 -11.57 13.27 36.35
CA LEU A 453 -10.65 13.77 37.38
C LEU A 453 -11.03 15.18 37.88
N SER A 454 -11.53 16.04 36.99
CA SER A 454 -11.86 17.45 37.27
C SER A 454 -13.00 17.59 38.29
N ARG A 455 -14.07 16.81 38.14
CA ARG A 455 -15.31 16.87 38.93
C ARG A 455 -15.45 15.69 39.90
N GLY A 456 -14.66 14.63 39.72
CA GLY A 456 -14.73 13.39 40.50
C GLY A 456 -16.01 12.60 40.25
N ILE A 457 -16.64 12.76 39.09
CA ILE A 457 -17.90 12.12 38.70
C ILE A 457 -17.64 10.72 38.17
N PHE A 458 -18.34 9.71 38.69
CA PHE A 458 -18.25 8.35 38.18
C PHE A 458 -18.88 8.24 36.79
N ILE A 459 -18.08 7.78 35.83
CA ILE A 459 -18.46 7.55 34.43
C ILE A 459 -18.88 6.09 34.23
N ASP A 460 -18.12 5.16 34.81
CA ASP A 460 -18.47 3.74 34.84
C ASP A 460 -17.86 3.04 36.06
N VAL A 461 -18.47 1.94 36.48
CA VAL A 461 -18.03 1.08 37.59
C VAL A 461 -18.31 -0.38 37.23
N ASN A 462 -17.47 -1.32 37.65
CA ASN A 462 -17.70 -2.73 37.33
C ASN A 462 -18.60 -3.44 38.37
N GLU A 463 -18.99 -4.68 38.08
CA GLU A 463 -19.87 -5.47 38.98
C GLU A 463 -19.25 -5.74 40.35
N ALA A 464 -17.92 -5.92 40.41
CA ALA A 464 -17.22 -6.10 41.68
C ALA A 464 -17.29 -4.83 42.56
N PHE A 465 -17.23 -3.65 41.97
CA PHE A 465 -17.37 -2.37 42.67
C PHE A 465 -18.75 -2.23 43.29
N LEU A 466 -19.80 -2.51 42.52
CA LEU A 466 -21.19 -2.45 43.02
C LEU A 466 -21.41 -3.37 44.22
N LYS A 467 -20.86 -4.59 44.17
CA LYS A 467 -20.92 -5.56 45.27
C LYS A 467 -20.13 -5.11 46.50
N ALA A 468 -18.92 -4.60 46.32
CA ALA A 468 -18.06 -4.16 47.43
C ALA A 468 -18.60 -2.91 48.14
N ILE A 469 -19.17 -1.97 47.38
CA ILE A 469 -19.76 -0.72 47.90
C ILE A 469 -21.22 -0.91 48.36
N LYS A 470 -21.86 -2.02 47.98
CA LYS A 470 -23.25 -2.39 48.29
C LYS A 470 -24.29 -1.40 47.73
N CYS A 471 -24.13 -1.02 46.46
CA CYS A 471 -24.96 -0.02 45.78
C CYS A 471 -25.45 -0.51 44.40
N LYS A 472 -26.45 0.15 43.80
CA LYS A 472 -26.81 -0.04 42.38
C LYS A 472 -26.05 0.93 41.50
N ARG A 473 -25.88 0.57 40.21
CA ARG A 473 -25.18 1.39 39.22
C ARG A 473 -25.81 2.79 39.08
N GLU A 474 -27.14 2.84 39.00
CA GLU A 474 -27.93 4.08 38.91
C GLU A 474 -27.72 5.03 40.10
N ASP A 475 -27.34 4.49 41.26
CA ASP A 475 -27.09 5.30 42.46
C ASP A 475 -25.74 6.01 42.44
N ILE A 476 -24.83 5.63 41.53
CA ILE A 476 -23.43 6.10 41.49
C ILE A 476 -23.07 6.81 40.19
N ILE A 477 -23.51 6.32 39.03
CA ILE A 477 -23.15 6.92 37.74
C ILE A 477 -23.67 8.36 37.67
N GLY A 478 -22.80 9.27 37.25
CA GLY A 478 -23.11 10.70 37.18
C GLY A 478 -22.97 11.46 38.50
N LYS A 479 -22.69 10.78 39.62
CA LYS A 479 -22.47 11.41 40.93
C LYS A 479 -20.99 11.46 41.28
N SER A 480 -20.62 12.41 42.15
CA SER A 480 -19.25 12.49 42.68
C SER A 480 -19.05 11.63 43.92
N SER A 481 -17.81 11.19 44.18
CA SER A 481 -17.47 10.45 45.40
C SER A 481 -17.79 11.18 46.72
N LEU A 482 -17.95 12.51 46.70
CA LEU A 482 -18.42 13.30 47.84
C LEU A 482 -19.94 13.23 48.01
N GLU A 483 -20.70 13.27 46.91
CA GLU A 483 -22.17 13.18 46.92
C GLU A 483 -22.65 11.82 47.43
N VAL A 484 -21.90 10.75 47.12
CA VAL A 484 -22.20 9.39 47.60
C VAL A 484 -21.46 9.01 48.90
N ASN A 485 -20.73 9.95 49.51
CA ASN A 485 -20.09 9.81 50.82
C ASN A 485 -19.24 8.53 51.01
N LEU A 486 -18.41 8.18 50.01
CA LEU A 486 -17.65 6.92 50.00
C LEU A 486 -16.41 6.90 50.89
N TYR A 487 -15.92 8.06 51.32
CA TYR A 487 -14.73 8.18 52.17
C TYR A 487 -15.15 8.36 53.63
N GLU A 488 -14.39 7.80 54.59
CA GLU A 488 -14.66 8.02 56.01
C GLU A 488 -14.58 9.52 56.36
N SER A 489 -13.56 10.21 55.81
CA SER A 489 -13.34 11.65 55.96
C SER A 489 -13.10 12.35 54.61
N PRO A 490 -13.71 13.52 54.37
CA PRO A 490 -13.40 14.35 53.18
C PRO A 490 -11.93 14.77 53.07
N GLU A 491 -11.22 14.86 54.20
CA GLU A 491 -9.79 15.18 54.22
C GLU A 491 -8.94 14.04 53.66
N GLU A 492 -9.32 12.79 53.96
CA GLU A 492 -8.63 11.61 53.44
C GLU A 492 -8.76 11.52 51.91
N ARG A 493 -9.94 11.83 51.38
CA ARG A 493 -10.16 11.96 49.93
C ARG A 493 -9.25 13.03 49.30
N ARG A 494 -9.11 14.19 49.96
CA ARG A 494 -8.26 15.29 49.45
C ARG A 494 -6.81 14.84 49.34
N ASN A 495 -6.30 14.17 50.37
CA ASN A 495 -4.93 13.66 50.40
C ASN A 495 -4.66 12.63 49.29
N ILE A 496 -5.65 11.79 48.97
CA ILE A 496 -5.56 10.82 47.87
C ILE A 496 -5.49 11.55 46.52
N LEU A 497 -6.40 12.50 46.27
CA LEU A 497 -6.42 13.23 45.01
C LEU A 497 -5.18 14.08 44.78
N GLU A 498 -4.67 14.76 45.81
CA GLU A 498 -3.44 15.55 45.70
C GLU A 498 -2.25 14.68 45.29
N LYS A 499 -2.12 13.49 45.88
CA LYS A 499 -1.08 12.53 45.51
C LYS A 499 -1.23 12.04 44.07
N VAL A 500 -2.45 11.65 43.68
CA VAL A 500 -2.72 11.15 42.33
C VAL A 500 -2.52 12.24 41.27
N ILE A 501 -2.93 13.48 41.52
CA ILE A 501 -2.74 14.60 40.58
C ILE A 501 -1.25 14.92 40.43
N LYS A 502 -0.49 14.89 41.54
CA LYS A 502 0.94 15.19 41.53
C LYS A 502 1.75 14.11 40.81
N ASP A 503 1.52 12.84 41.17
CA ASP A 503 2.38 11.72 40.75
C ASP A 503 1.77 10.93 39.57
N LYS A 504 0.59 11.34 39.07
CA LYS A 504 -0.26 10.66 38.07
C LYS A 504 -0.70 9.24 38.42
N ASN A 505 -0.29 8.72 39.58
CA ASN A 505 -0.70 7.44 40.11
C ASN A 505 -0.69 7.43 41.64
N ILE A 506 -1.30 6.41 42.21
CA ILE A 506 -1.17 6.02 43.61
C ILE A 506 -1.32 4.50 43.69
N SER A 507 -0.54 3.84 44.55
CA SER A 507 -0.59 2.38 44.69
C SER A 507 -0.59 1.97 46.15
N ASN A 508 -1.34 0.91 46.47
CA ASN A 508 -1.47 0.32 47.80
C ASN A 508 -1.74 1.35 48.91
N TYR A 509 -2.49 2.41 48.61
CA TYR A 509 -2.79 3.44 49.59
C TYR A 509 -3.88 2.97 50.53
N LYS A 510 -3.50 2.76 51.79
CA LYS A 510 -4.43 2.31 52.83
C LYS A 510 -5.32 3.47 53.28
N PHE A 511 -6.63 3.27 53.20
CA PHE A 511 -7.62 4.23 53.69
C PHE A 511 -8.91 3.52 54.09
N ASN A 512 -9.81 4.22 54.78
CA ASN A 512 -11.11 3.68 55.16
C ASN A 512 -12.21 4.21 54.24
N PHE A 513 -13.01 3.28 53.72
CA PHE A 513 -14.15 3.59 52.87
C PHE A 513 -15.45 3.22 53.58
N ARG A 514 -16.52 3.89 53.16
CA ARG A 514 -17.88 3.71 53.65
C ARG A 514 -18.72 3.06 52.57
N THR A 515 -19.39 1.96 52.91
CA THR A 515 -20.39 1.32 52.06
C THR A 515 -21.75 2.05 52.16
N PHE A 516 -22.67 1.79 51.24
CA PHE A 516 -24.00 2.43 51.25
C PHE A 516 -24.86 2.05 52.46
N ASP A 517 -24.61 0.92 53.12
CA ASP A 517 -25.22 0.54 54.40
C ASP A 517 -24.49 1.13 55.62
N SER A 518 -23.56 2.08 55.40
CA SER A 518 -22.80 2.80 56.44
C SER A 518 -21.80 1.96 57.24
N GLU A 519 -21.40 0.79 56.73
CA GLU A 519 -20.27 0.02 57.28
C GLU A 519 -18.94 0.71 56.93
N ILE A 520 -18.04 0.83 57.91
CA ILE A 520 -16.67 1.32 57.67
C ILE A 520 -15.75 0.13 57.46
N ARG A 521 -15.07 0.13 56.32
CA ARG A 521 -14.17 -0.94 55.90
C ARG A 521 -12.82 -0.35 55.50
N SER A 522 -11.76 -1.12 55.66
CA SER A 522 -10.39 -0.70 55.28
C SER A 522 -10.01 -1.30 53.93
N CYS A 523 -9.46 -0.50 53.03
CA CYS A 523 -8.97 -1.00 51.74
C CYS A 523 -7.58 -0.49 51.38
N LEU A 524 -6.97 -1.14 50.39
CA LEU A 524 -5.80 -0.69 49.67
C LEU A 524 -6.23 -0.17 48.29
N LEU A 525 -6.15 1.15 48.09
CA LEU A 525 -6.46 1.81 46.83
C LEU A 525 -5.25 1.82 45.90
N SER A 526 -5.48 1.51 44.63
CA SER A 526 -4.57 1.86 43.55
C SER A 526 -5.35 2.62 42.48
N ALA A 527 -4.83 3.76 42.04
CA ALA A 527 -5.49 4.59 41.03
C ALA A 527 -4.48 5.26 40.10
N GLU A 528 -4.87 5.46 38.85
CA GLU A 528 -4.02 6.05 37.80
C GLU A 528 -4.81 7.03 36.94
N VAL A 529 -4.15 8.11 36.52
CA VAL A 529 -4.73 9.12 35.63
C VAL A 529 -4.48 8.70 34.18
N ILE A 530 -5.57 8.56 33.41
CA ILE A 530 -5.53 8.31 31.97
C ILE A 530 -6.13 9.49 31.20
N GLU A 531 -5.68 9.71 29.97
CA GLU A 531 -6.19 10.75 29.09
C GLU A 531 -6.95 10.14 27.91
N ILE A 532 -8.21 10.55 27.71
CA ILE A 532 -9.04 10.14 26.58
C ILE A 532 -9.64 11.40 25.96
N ASN A 533 -9.40 11.65 24.68
CA ASN A 533 -9.89 12.84 23.94
C ASN A 533 -9.60 14.17 24.67
N ASN A 534 -8.37 14.34 25.19
CA ASN A 534 -7.93 15.49 25.99
C ASN A 534 -8.69 15.71 27.32
N VAL A 535 -9.41 14.70 27.81
CA VAL A 535 -10.05 14.71 29.13
C VAL A 535 -9.34 13.72 30.05
N ASN A 536 -8.96 14.17 31.24
CA ASN A 536 -8.32 13.34 32.24
C ASN A 536 -9.36 12.56 33.07
N TYR A 537 -9.22 11.24 33.09
CA TYR A 537 -10.00 10.33 33.90
C TYR A 537 -9.12 9.64 34.93
N LEU A 538 -9.74 9.26 36.04
CA LEU A 538 -9.14 8.48 37.12
C LEU A 538 -9.70 7.07 37.08
N VAL A 539 -8.84 6.09 36.79
CA VAL A 539 -9.16 4.66 36.93
C VAL A 539 -8.71 4.20 38.30
N SER A 540 -9.62 3.70 39.12
CA SER A 540 -9.34 3.26 40.49
C SER A 540 -9.74 1.82 40.71
N THR A 541 -8.93 1.08 41.45
CA THR A 541 -9.21 -0.27 41.96
C THR A 541 -8.86 -0.37 43.43
N PHE A 542 -9.55 -1.20 44.19
CA PHE A 542 -9.20 -1.40 45.60
C PHE A 542 -9.37 -2.84 46.08
N VAL A 543 -8.59 -3.21 47.09
CA VAL A 543 -8.67 -4.49 47.79
C VAL A 543 -9.12 -4.25 49.23
N ASP A 544 -10.22 -4.89 49.64
CA ASP A 544 -10.67 -4.86 51.03
C ASP A 544 -9.74 -5.72 51.92
N ILE A 545 -9.23 -5.13 52.99
CA ILE A 545 -8.30 -5.75 53.95
C ILE A 545 -8.86 -5.78 55.37
N THR A 546 -10.16 -5.51 55.55
CA THR A 546 -10.79 -5.40 56.88
C THR A 546 -10.66 -6.70 57.68
N GLU A 547 -11.04 -7.84 57.09
CA GLU A 547 -10.96 -9.16 57.74
C GLU A 547 -9.51 -9.53 58.07
N ARG A 548 -8.58 -9.20 57.17
CA ARG A 548 -7.15 -9.45 57.37
C ARG A 548 -6.62 -8.73 58.60
N ILE A 549 -6.94 -7.44 58.75
CA ILE A 549 -6.53 -6.64 59.92
C ILE A 549 -7.13 -7.22 61.21
N GLN A 550 -8.39 -7.66 61.18
CA GLN A 550 -9.05 -8.25 62.35
C GLN A 550 -8.37 -9.56 62.80
N LEU A 551 -7.98 -10.43 61.86
CA LEU A 551 -7.28 -11.68 62.15
C LEU A 551 -5.88 -11.43 62.73
N GLU A 552 -5.12 -10.50 62.15
CA GLU A 552 -3.77 -10.14 62.62
C GLU A 552 -3.81 -9.64 64.09
N ASN A 553 -4.82 -8.84 64.44
CA ASN A 553 -5.02 -8.37 65.82
C ASN A 553 -5.34 -9.52 66.79
N ARG A 554 -6.19 -10.48 66.38
CA ARG A 554 -6.58 -11.62 67.22
C ARG A 554 -5.39 -12.55 67.52
N ILE A 555 -4.53 -12.79 66.54
CA ILE A 555 -3.30 -13.60 66.74
C ILE A 555 -2.39 -12.93 67.78
N LYS A 556 -2.24 -11.61 67.71
CA LYS A 556 -1.39 -10.85 68.62
C LYS A 556 -1.85 -10.97 70.09
N GLU A 557 -3.16 -10.96 70.33
CA GLU A 557 -3.73 -11.13 71.68
C GLU A 557 -3.49 -12.53 72.25
N ILE A 558 -3.66 -13.59 71.44
CA ILE A 558 -3.44 -14.98 71.89
C ILE A 558 -1.99 -15.19 72.31
N ASN A 559 -1.04 -14.70 71.51
CA ASN A 559 0.39 -14.85 71.82
C ASN A 559 0.79 -14.16 73.14
N LYS A 560 0.18 -13.02 73.46
CA LYS A 560 0.44 -12.31 74.72
C LYS A 560 0.00 -13.16 75.93
N LYS A 561 -1.17 -13.79 75.85
CA LYS A 561 -1.74 -14.58 76.95
C LYS A 561 -0.91 -15.83 77.29
N LEU A 562 -0.42 -16.53 76.27
CA LEU A 562 0.44 -17.71 76.45
C LEU A 562 1.78 -17.39 77.14
N PHE A 563 2.33 -16.21 76.89
CA PHE A 563 3.58 -15.78 77.52
C PHE A 563 3.43 -15.54 79.04
N GLU A 564 2.29 -14.99 79.48
CA GLU A 564 2.01 -14.71 80.89
C GLU A 564 1.81 -16.00 81.72
N GLU A 565 1.17 -17.03 81.16
CA GLU A 565 0.92 -18.31 81.84
C GLU A 565 2.19 -19.12 82.12
N ASN A 566 3.16 -19.17 81.19
CA ASN A 566 4.40 -19.94 81.36
C ASN A 566 5.31 -19.40 82.47
N ASN A 567 5.27 -18.11 82.77
CA ASN A 567 6.19 -17.45 83.70
C ASN A 567 5.87 -17.72 85.18
N LEU A 568 4.62 -18.08 85.50
CA LEU A 568 4.15 -18.38 86.86
C LEU A 568 4.72 -19.70 87.41
N PHE A 569 4.98 -20.69 86.54
CA PHE A 569 5.42 -22.03 86.95
C PHE A 569 6.95 -22.17 87.07
N GLN A 570 7.72 -21.35 86.35
CA GLN A 570 9.18 -21.45 86.37
C GLN A 570 9.84 -20.85 87.63
N ASN A 571 9.16 -19.94 88.32
CA ASN A 571 9.73 -19.17 89.46
C ASN A 571 8.98 -19.39 90.80
N GLY A 572 8.10 -20.39 90.89
CA GLY A 572 7.32 -20.71 92.11
C GLY A 572 7.92 -21.83 92.97
N PRO A 573 7.41 -22.09 94.18
CA PRO A 573 7.94 -23.13 95.10
C PRO A 573 7.54 -24.57 94.71
N VAL A 574 6.78 -24.72 93.61
CA VAL A 574 6.22 -25.99 93.16
C VAL A 574 6.96 -26.43 91.91
N VAL A 575 7.59 -27.61 91.98
CA VAL A 575 8.27 -28.23 90.84
C VAL A 575 7.30 -29.12 90.10
N LEU A 576 7.08 -28.85 88.81
CA LEU A 576 6.29 -29.71 87.92
C LEU A 576 7.18 -30.77 87.31
N PHE A 577 6.68 -31.98 87.16
CA PHE A 577 7.42 -33.06 86.50
C PHE A 577 6.53 -33.97 85.67
N LYS A 578 7.18 -34.71 84.77
CA LYS A 578 6.64 -35.83 84.01
C LYS A 578 7.56 -37.03 84.18
N LEU A 579 7.02 -38.18 84.55
CA LEU A 579 7.77 -39.42 84.68
C LEU A 579 7.43 -40.37 83.53
N ARG A 580 8.42 -41.16 83.09
CA ARG A 580 8.22 -42.28 82.16
C ARG A 580 7.84 -43.53 82.93
N ARG A 581 6.96 -44.35 82.33
CA ARG A 581 6.60 -45.67 82.84
C ARG A 581 7.69 -46.70 82.48
N GLU A 582 8.85 -46.53 83.10
CA GLU A 582 10.02 -47.41 82.98
C GLU A 582 10.54 -47.75 84.39
N LYS A 583 11.45 -48.72 84.50
CA LYS A 583 12.04 -49.12 85.78
C LYS A 583 12.64 -47.89 86.48
N HIS A 584 12.33 -47.72 87.78
CA HIS A 584 12.75 -46.60 88.63
C HIS A 584 12.16 -45.21 88.29
N TYR A 585 11.27 -45.11 87.28
CA TYR A 585 10.56 -43.88 86.90
C TYR A 585 11.47 -42.70 86.48
N PRO A 586 12.16 -42.81 85.31
CA PRO A 586 12.96 -41.72 84.76
C PRO A 586 12.17 -40.42 84.59
N ILE A 587 12.79 -39.29 84.92
CA ILE A 587 12.16 -37.97 84.77
C ILE A 587 12.26 -37.54 83.30
N ALA A 588 11.10 -37.45 82.63
CA ALA A 588 10.99 -37.06 81.21
C ALA A 588 11.03 -35.54 81.02
N PHE A 589 10.41 -34.82 81.94
CA PHE A 589 10.37 -33.36 82.00
C PHE A 589 10.32 -32.94 83.46
N VAL A 590 10.95 -31.83 83.76
CA VAL A 590 10.84 -31.17 85.06
C VAL A 590 11.06 -29.67 84.88
N SER A 591 10.35 -28.84 85.64
CA SER A 591 10.51 -27.38 85.62
C SER A 591 11.86 -26.95 86.19
N ASP A 592 12.36 -25.79 85.73
CA ASP A 592 13.73 -25.33 86.02
C ASP A 592 14.03 -25.11 87.52
N ASN A 593 13.01 -24.84 88.33
CA ASN A 593 13.10 -24.72 89.78
C ASN A 593 13.43 -26.03 90.54
N ILE A 594 13.55 -27.17 89.85
CA ILE A 594 14.06 -28.43 90.44
C ILE A 594 15.48 -28.29 91.01
N ASN A 595 16.27 -27.38 90.45
CA ASN A 595 17.62 -27.10 90.90
C ASN A 595 17.62 -26.60 92.36
N GLU A 596 16.66 -25.75 92.73
CA GLU A 596 16.53 -25.27 94.11
C GLU A 596 16.14 -26.39 95.09
N LEU A 597 15.31 -27.35 94.63
CA LEU A 597 14.84 -28.45 95.45
C LEU A 597 15.91 -29.54 95.65
N THR A 598 16.64 -29.89 94.59
CA THR A 598 17.48 -31.10 94.55
C THR A 598 18.96 -30.83 94.30
N GLY A 599 19.33 -29.63 93.84
CA GLY A 599 20.68 -29.29 93.40
C GLY A 599 21.05 -29.84 92.01
N TYR A 600 20.13 -30.53 91.33
CA TYR A 600 20.30 -31.00 89.95
C TYR A 600 19.63 -30.03 88.98
N SER A 601 20.34 -29.65 87.92
CA SER A 601 19.75 -28.90 86.81
C SER A 601 18.88 -29.81 85.92
N THR A 602 17.95 -29.20 85.17
CA THR A 602 17.10 -29.90 84.19
C THR A 602 17.91 -30.65 83.13
N ASN A 603 19.05 -30.08 82.72
CA ASN A 603 19.99 -30.71 81.80
C ASN A 603 20.67 -31.94 82.43
N GLU A 604 21.16 -31.86 83.66
CA GLU A 604 21.80 -33.00 84.32
C GLU A 604 20.83 -34.18 84.52
N ILE A 605 19.58 -33.89 84.90
CA ILE A 605 18.51 -34.88 85.02
C ILE A 605 18.28 -35.60 83.69
N LYS A 606 18.25 -34.85 82.59
CA LYS A 606 18.04 -35.39 81.24
C LYS A 606 19.25 -36.17 80.73
N GLU A 607 20.45 -35.63 80.88
CA GLU A 607 21.71 -36.23 80.38
C GLU A 607 22.05 -37.52 81.11
N HIS A 608 21.90 -37.55 82.44
CA HIS A 608 22.20 -38.73 83.26
C HIS A 608 21.01 -39.67 83.40
N ASN A 609 19.88 -39.34 82.76
CA ASN A 609 18.63 -40.09 82.84
C ASN A 609 18.20 -40.37 84.29
N ILE A 610 18.28 -39.34 85.14
CA ILE A 610 17.98 -39.45 86.57
C ILE A 610 16.51 -39.82 86.75
N SER A 611 16.28 -40.85 87.55
CA SER A 611 14.94 -41.33 87.87
C SER A 611 14.47 -40.82 89.22
N LEU A 612 13.16 -40.76 89.44
CA LEU A 612 12.58 -40.36 90.73
C LEU A 612 13.20 -41.19 91.86
N ILE A 613 13.30 -42.50 91.69
CA ILE A 613 13.81 -43.41 92.72
C ILE A 613 15.30 -43.19 93.01
N ASP A 614 16.08 -42.67 92.06
CA ASP A 614 17.50 -42.34 92.29
C ASP A 614 17.63 -41.20 93.30
N LEU A 615 16.70 -40.23 93.23
CA LEU A 615 16.62 -39.10 94.15
C LEU A 615 16.02 -39.49 95.50
N VAL A 616 15.19 -40.54 95.59
CA VAL A 616 14.58 -40.97 96.87
C VAL A 616 15.63 -41.57 97.81
N HIS A 617 15.60 -41.15 99.08
CA HIS A 617 16.47 -41.68 100.13
C HIS A 617 16.28 -43.19 100.31
N TYR A 618 17.36 -43.93 100.54
CA TYR A 618 17.35 -45.40 100.47
C TYR A 618 16.33 -46.08 101.42
N LEU A 619 16.05 -45.50 102.59
CA LEU A 619 15.04 -46.01 103.53
C LEU A 619 13.60 -45.87 103.02
N ASP A 620 13.34 -44.95 102.10
CA ASP A 620 11.99 -44.64 101.62
C ASP A 620 11.71 -45.27 100.24
N ARG A 621 12.73 -45.77 99.53
CA ARG A 621 12.63 -46.29 98.15
C ARG A 621 11.59 -47.40 97.98
N GLU A 622 11.63 -48.43 98.82
CA GLU A 622 10.70 -49.55 98.71
C GLU A 622 9.25 -49.11 98.91
N LYS A 623 9.03 -48.18 99.84
CA LYS A 623 7.71 -47.60 100.11
C LYS A 623 7.19 -46.82 98.91
N VAL A 624 8.00 -45.91 98.36
CA VAL A 624 7.60 -45.09 97.20
C VAL A 624 7.35 -45.95 95.96
N ILE A 625 8.21 -46.95 95.69
CA ILE A 625 7.99 -47.89 94.59
C ILE A 625 6.66 -48.62 94.77
N LYS A 626 6.39 -49.14 95.97
CA LYS A 626 5.15 -49.85 96.27
C LYS A 626 3.92 -48.97 96.07
N GLU A 627 3.93 -47.74 96.57
CA GLU A 627 2.83 -46.78 96.42
C GLU A 627 2.52 -46.47 94.95
N ILE A 628 3.56 -46.34 94.11
CA ILE A 628 3.39 -46.12 92.69
C ILE A 628 2.84 -47.39 92.02
N GLU A 629 3.49 -48.54 92.17
CA GLU A 629 3.08 -49.79 91.50
C GLU A 629 1.64 -50.20 91.86
N GLU A 630 1.28 -50.21 93.14
CA GLU A 630 -0.09 -50.52 93.59
C GLU A 630 -1.11 -49.53 93.01
N SER A 631 -0.72 -48.27 92.81
CA SER A 631 -1.62 -47.27 92.24
C SER A 631 -1.76 -47.37 90.72
N LEU A 632 -0.73 -47.85 90.01
CA LEU A 632 -0.79 -48.04 88.57
C LEU A 632 -1.55 -49.32 88.19
N GLU A 633 -1.50 -50.35 89.04
CA GLU A 633 -2.29 -51.58 88.91
C GLU A 633 -3.79 -51.37 89.09
N ASP A 634 -4.21 -50.37 89.87
CA ASP A 634 -5.62 -50.01 90.02
C ASP A 634 -6.10 -49.10 88.86
N PRO A 635 -6.95 -49.59 87.93
CA PRO A 635 -7.41 -48.80 86.78
C PRO A 635 -8.33 -47.64 87.19
N THR A 636 -8.89 -47.65 88.40
CA THR A 636 -9.79 -46.59 88.90
C THR A 636 -9.04 -45.41 89.49
N LYS A 637 -7.75 -45.58 89.84
CA LYS A 637 -6.93 -44.48 90.34
C LYS A 637 -6.54 -43.51 89.22
N VAL A 638 -6.84 -42.24 89.48
CA VAL A 638 -6.49 -41.10 88.61
C VAL A 638 -5.32 -40.29 89.19
N TYR A 639 -4.99 -40.51 90.48
CA TYR A 639 -3.87 -39.86 91.15
C TYR A 639 -3.25 -40.76 92.22
N ILE A 640 -2.02 -40.44 92.60
CA ILE A 640 -1.20 -41.08 93.62
C ILE A 640 -0.94 -40.02 94.69
N ASN A 641 -1.46 -40.27 95.89
CA ASN A 641 -1.08 -39.54 97.09
C ASN A 641 0.09 -40.28 97.70
N HIS A 642 1.29 -39.83 97.37
CA HIS A 642 2.49 -40.39 97.97
C HIS A 642 2.53 -40.02 99.44
N SER A 643 2.92 -40.96 100.28
CA SER A 643 3.30 -40.59 101.64
C SER A 643 4.49 -39.63 101.57
N GLU A 644 4.62 -38.75 102.54
CA GLU A 644 5.79 -37.88 102.65
C GLU A 644 7.08 -38.74 102.75
N PHE A 645 8.06 -38.41 101.92
CA PHE A 645 9.34 -39.12 101.83
C PHE A 645 10.50 -38.15 101.63
N ARG A 646 11.72 -38.64 101.78
CA ARG A 646 12.93 -37.83 101.67
C ARG A 646 13.59 -38.00 100.31
N LEU A 647 14.03 -36.89 99.74
CA LEU A 647 14.97 -36.83 98.63
C LEU A 647 16.40 -36.59 99.14
N ASN A 648 17.35 -37.20 98.46
CA ASN A 648 18.76 -36.86 98.53
C ASN A 648 19.07 -35.81 97.47
N THR A 649 19.56 -34.67 97.92
CA THR A 649 20.07 -33.64 97.03
C THR A 649 21.48 -34.00 96.55
N LYS A 650 21.96 -33.30 95.51
CA LYS A 650 23.32 -33.44 94.98
C LYS A 650 24.41 -33.16 96.02
N ASP A 651 24.15 -32.29 96.99
CA ASP A 651 25.02 -31.93 98.11
C ASP A 651 24.83 -32.82 99.36
N GLU A 652 24.19 -33.99 99.21
CA GLU A 652 23.92 -34.98 100.27
C GLU A 652 23.01 -34.47 101.41
N ARG A 653 22.28 -33.37 101.20
CA ARG A 653 21.24 -32.89 102.11
C ARG A 653 19.97 -33.72 101.95
N LEU A 654 19.34 -34.03 103.08
CA LEU A 654 18.03 -34.65 103.14
C LEU A 654 16.92 -33.58 103.06
N THR A 655 16.06 -33.71 102.05
CA THR A 655 14.91 -32.81 101.84
C THR A 655 13.62 -33.60 101.89
N TRP A 656 12.71 -33.25 102.79
CA TRP A 656 11.37 -33.84 102.82
C TRP A 656 10.51 -33.22 101.73
N VAL A 657 9.82 -34.07 100.97
CA VAL A 657 8.93 -33.62 99.91
C VAL A 657 7.54 -34.21 100.05
N ASN A 658 6.56 -33.43 99.60
CA ASN A 658 5.24 -33.94 99.28
C ASN A 658 5.14 -34.07 97.76
N LEU A 659 4.74 -35.24 97.28
CA LEU A 659 4.65 -35.56 95.87
C LEU A 659 3.20 -35.86 95.52
N PHE A 660 2.63 -35.13 94.57
CA PHE A 660 1.35 -35.46 93.96
C PHE A 660 1.58 -35.92 92.53
N THR A 661 1.00 -37.05 92.13
CA THR A 661 1.13 -37.55 90.75
C THR A 661 -0.24 -37.91 90.20
N MET A 662 -0.61 -37.34 89.07
CA MET A 662 -1.76 -37.73 88.25
C MET A 662 -1.36 -38.81 87.26
N ILE A 663 -2.24 -39.79 87.08
CA ILE A 663 -2.09 -40.88 86.13
C ILE A 663 -2.90 -40.54 84.89
N ILE A 664 -2.24 -40.27 83.77
CA ILE A 664 -2.90 -40.10 82.48
C ILE A 664 -2.94 -41.45 81.79
N ARG A 665 -4.14 -41.94 81.53
CA ARG A 665 -4.37 -43.19 80.79
C ARG A 665 -4.72 -42.88 79.33
N ASP A 666 -4.39 -43.80 78.44
CA ASP A 666 -4.86 -43.77 77.05
C ASP A 666 -6.30 -44.31 76.94
N ASP A 667 -6.86 -44.25 75.73
CA ASP A 667 -8.23 -44.71 75.45
C ASP A 667 -8.42 -46.23 75.71
N ASN A 668 -7.32 -46.99 75.87
CA ASN A 668 -7.31 -48.42 76.17
C ASN A 668 -7.12 -48.72 77.67
N GLY A 669 -7.06 -47.69 78.52
CA GLY A 669 -6.86 -47.82 79.97
C GLY A 669 -5.40 -48.05 80.40
N GLY A 670 -4.46 -48.10 79.45
CA GLY A 670 -3.03 -48.20 79.72
C GLY A 670 -2.48 -46.88 80.27
N VAL A 671 -1.48 -46.93 81.15
CA VAL A 671 -0.83 -45.72 81.68
C VAL A 671 -0.01 -45.07 80.57
N LYS A 672 -0.46 -43.91 80.07
CA LYS A 672 0.21 -43.13 79.04
C LYS A 672 1.33 -42.30 79.64
N GLU A 673 1.04 -41.52 80.68
CA GLU A 673 1.98 -40.59 81.30
C GLU A 673 1.70 -40.39 82.79
N LEU A 674 2.73 -40.04 83.56
CA LEU A 674 2.62 -39.63 84.95
C LEU A 674 3.04 -38.17 85.05
N LEU A 675 2.09 -37.29 85.39
CA LEU A 675 2.33 -35.85 85.54
C LEU A 675 2.08 -35.47 86.97
N GLY A 676 2.94 -34.66 87.56
CA GLY A 676 2.77 -34.31 88.94
C GLY A 676 3.51 -33.06 89.33
N TYR A 677 3.38 -32.74 90.60
CA TYR A 677 4.11 -31.67 91.20
C TYR A 677 4.64 -32.05 92.58
N THR A 678 5.72 -31.39 92.98
CA THR A 678 6.34 -31.58 94.29
C THR A 678 6.80 -30.26 94.87
N TYR A 679 6.90 -30.20 96.19
CA TYR A 679 7.40 -29.04 96.91
C TYR A 679 8.06 -29.48 98.21
N ASP A 680 8.98 -28.65 98.71
CA ASP A 680 9.73 -28.89 99.94
C ASP A 680 8.84 -28.70 101.18
N ILE A 681 8.82 -29.70 102.07
CA ILE A 681 8.14 -29.68 103.37
C ILE A 681 9.09 -29.88 104.55
N THR A 682 10.41 -29.75 104.33
CA THR A 682 11.45 -29.97 105.34
C THR A 682 11.28 -29.06 106.56
N ALA A 683 10.91 -27.80 106.34
CA ALA A 683 10.65 -26.85 107.43
C ALA A 683 9.50 -27.31 108.33
N THR A 684 8.43 -27.84 107.72
CA THR A 684 7.28 -28.41 108.44
C THR A 684 7.69 -29.61 109.28
N LYS A 685 8.48 -30.53 108.71
CA LYS A 685 8.91 -31.76 109.42
C LYS A 685 9.82 -31.49 110.61
N LYS A 686 10.78 -30.57 110.48
CA LYS A 686 11.64 -30.16 111.62
C LYS A 686 10.82 -29.54 112.76
N SER A 687 9.75 -28.81 112.43
CA SER A 687 8.85 -28.24 113.43
C SER A 687 8.10 -29.33 114.20
N GLU A 688 7.60 -30.36 113.52
CA GLU A 688 6.89 -31.50 114.11
C GLU A 688 7.80 -32.34 115.04
N GLU A 689 9.04 -32.62 114.62
CA GLU A 689 10.02 -33.36 115.44
C GLU A 689 10.42 -32.59 116.71
N ASN A 690 10.65 -31.27 116.60
CA ASN A 690 10.94 -30.43 117.76
C ASN A 690 9.77 -30.41 118.76
N LEU A 691 8.52 -30.37 118.28
CA LEU A 691 7.32 -30.47 119.10
C LEU A 691 7.23 -31.82 119.83
N GLN A 692 7.53 -32.94 119.15
CA GLN A 692 7.51 -34.27 119.77
C GLN A 692 8.65 -34.49 120.78
N THR A 693 9.81 -33.86 120.57
CA THR A 693 10.97 -33.98 121.48
C THR A 693 10.80 -33.11 122.75
N THR A 694 9.99 -32.06 122.69
CA THR A 694 9.67 -31.19 123.84
C THR A 694 8.56 -31.80 124.74
N LEU A 695 7.88 -32.86 124.28
CA LEU A 695 6.76 -33.53 124.96
C LEU A 695 7.11 -34.91 125.56
N LYS A 696 8.38 -35.33 125.52
CA LYS A 696 8.96 -36.44 126.30
C LYS A 696 9.92 -35.87 127.34
#